data_AF-A0A7S3S4Z4-F1
#
_entry.id   AF-A0A7S3S4Z4-F1
#
_cell.length_a   1.000
_cell.length_b   1.000
_cell.length_c   1.000
_cell.angle_alpha   90.00
_cell.angle_beta   90.00
_cell.angle_gamma   90.00
#
_symmetry.space_group_name_H-M   'P 1'
#
loop_
_entity.id
_entity.type
_entity.pdbx_description
1 polymer ?
#
loop_
_entity_poly.entity_id
_entity_poly.type
_entity_poly.pdbx_seq_one_letter_code
_entity_poly.pdbx_strand_id
1 'polypeptide(L)'
;FFPSARCTRISDTMSFASLRRLRPDEVPAVRRDPVEPKARAAAEPIVEAVRSEGEPALRRFAERFGELSPGDALVYRREVELKAAWESISQEERNCLARTAQRIRHFARSQRSSASEISVPIPGGEAGHTLAPVENAGCYAPGGRYPLPSTVLMTAVTARVAGCARVCVASPRPTAVTLAAAYIAEADQLIPVGGAQAIAALAYGAGPIGACDALVGPGNMYVTAAKSLVSGRVAIDMLAGPSECLVIADGSASPAVVAADLLAQAEHDPAALPALVCLTEEFAAAVDRELAAQLAVLPTREVAAEALQNGYTVVVASLDEAVAINDRLAVEHVELHVKESMALARRLKHYGGLFVGAGAAEVLGDYGAGPNHTLPTGGTARSFGGLSVFTFLRTRTWMRVDDAHAAGTMISDAKRLGEMEGLFGHAAAAAARLASAPNGTGSPSKRDVSTKRWDTTSDRLHFALPKKGRIAEKCLQFLKASGLEYDRPERVDVALVRNLPITLVFLPAADIAKYVGEGNVDLGITGEDIIAEAGVSVEREMALGFGSCRLSLLVPTQHASARASDYAGCRIVTSFPEVTRAFFAPLDAAAGCATSIKFVSGSVEAACKLGLADAVVDLVETGTTMRAAGLCELETLLETQACLISNPHSPHRELIAKIKARIQGHLDSTKYRLVQYNASRAILPQCARTVHRRGEAWEPAHCSARGQVRPHHARQKVALHPPARGPRVRRRLRDGAQQGARRARRRAHRHRRHRRDGLPDPKLPLIVCSSRLEPLEMLPTAGSIQSRPLARRHCNKRRSVAFGLARCPRWLVLWRESRSEQSSAREVCTRSPPLGRQREMVFPYRYPTASHEKK
;
A
#
# COMPACT_ATOMS: atom_id res chain seq x y z
N PHE A 1 4.87 -34.90 -33.21
CA PHE A 1 3.50 -34.96 -33.72
C PHE A 1 2.70 -33.81 -33.11
N PHE A 2 2.25 -32.85 -33.92
CA PHE A 2 1.26 -31.86 -33.51
C PHE A 2 -0.13 -32.32 -33.99
N PRO A 3 -1.20 -32.22 -33.16
CA PRO A 3 -2.56 -32.36 -33.65
C PRO A 3 -2.90 -31.14 -34.52
N SER A 4 -3.55 -31.37 -35.66
CA SER A 4 -3.87 -30.31 -36.61
C SER A 4 -4.98 -29.39 -36.09
N ALA A 5 -4.60 -28.16 -35.73
CA ALA A 5 -5.57 -27.08 -35.57
C ALA A 5 -6.32 -26.88 -36.90
N ARG A 6 -7.65 -27.00 -36.88
CA ARG A 6 -8.46 -26.80 -38.08
C ARG A 6 -8.39 -25.34 -38.50
N CYS A 7 -7.85 -25.07 -39.68
CA CYS A 7 -7.94 -23.76 -40.31
C CYS A 7 -9.39 -23.51 -40.77
N THR A 8 -10.23 -23.03 -39.85
CA THR A 8 -11.47 -22.34 -40.19
C THR A 8 -11.08 -21.03 -40.86
N ARG A 9 -11.14 -20.99 -42.19
CA ARG A 9 -11.06 -19.74 -42.94
C ARG A 9 -12.22 -18.86 -42.49
N ILE A 10 -11.94 -17.80 -41.75
CA ILE A 10 -12.90 -16.70 -41.58
C ILE A 10 -12.82 -15.92 -42.89
N SER A 11 -13.63 -16.34 -43.87
CA SER A 11 -13.78 -15.68 -45.17
C SER A 11 -15.04 -14.81 -45.25
N ASP A 12 -15.50 -14.34 -44.09
CA ASP A 12 -16.44 -13.23 -43.98
C ASP A 12 -15.62 -11.95 -43.74
N THR A 13 -15.53 -11.09 -44.75
CA THR A 13 -14.96 -9.76 -44.58
C THR A 13 -15.89 -8.95 -43.68
N MET A 14 -15.47 -8.68 -42.44
CA MET A 14 -16.12 -7.73 -41.53
C MET A 14 -16.09 -6.32 -42.15
N SER A 15 -17.10 -6.01 -42.95
CA SER A 15 -17.26 -4.73 -43.62
C SER A 15 -17.71 -3.69 -42.60
N PHE A 16 -16.75 -3.07 -41.91
CA PHE A 16 -17.02 -1.90 -41.08
C PHE A 16 -17.63 -0.78 -41.94
N ALA A 17 -18.87 -0.41 -41.65
CA ALA A 17 -19.64 0.55 -42.45
C ALA A 17 -19.74 1.94 -41.81
N SER A 18 -19.76 2.03 -40.47
CA SER A 18 -19.87 3.29 -39.71
C SER A 18 -19.67 3.07 -38.21
N LEU A 19 -19.28 4.12 -37.49
CA LEU A 19 -19.38 4.19 -36.04
C LEU A 19 -20.86 4.30 -35.62
N ARG A 20 -21.25 3.52 -34.61
CA ARG A 20 -22.60 3.56 -34.03
C ARG A 20 -22.98 4.98 -33.62
N ARG A 21 -24.10 5.49 -34.16
CA ARG A 21 -24.70 6.74 -33.68
C ARG A 21 -25.31 6.55 -32.29
N LEU A 22 -25.04 7.48 -31.39
CA LEU A 22 -25.74 7.64 -30.12
C LEU A 22 -26.31 9.06 -30.04
N ARG A 23 -27.46 9.22 -29.39
CA ARG A 23 -27.94 10.55 -28.97
C ARG A 23 -27.16 11.06 -27.75
N PRO A 24 -27.14 12.37 -27.48
CA PRO A 24 -26.50 12.92 -26.28
C PRO A 24 -27.03 12.33 -24.95
N ASP A 25 -28.28 11.87 -24.88
CA ASP A 25 -28.82 11.18 -23.69
C ASP A 25 -28.29 9.75 -23.50
N GLU A 26 -27.84 9.07 -24.57
CA GLU A 26 -27.42 7.66 -24.55
C GLU A 26 -25.94 7.45 -24.21
N VAL A 27 -25.12 8.50 -24.30
CA VAL A 27 -23.70 8.45 -23.95
C VAL A 27 -23.51 8.05 -22.48
N PRO A 28 -22.74 6.99 -22.17
CA PRO A 28 -22.66 6.47 -20.81
C PRO A 28 -21.96 7.43 -19.84
N ALA A 29 -22.37 7.40 -18.57
CA ALA A 29 -21.58 7.98 -17.49
C ALA A 29 -20.46 6.99 -17.10
N VAL A 30 -19.26 7.19 -17.62
CA VAL A 30 -18.15 6.24 -17.41
C VAL A 30 -17.57 6.43 -16.00
N ARG A 31 -17.72 5.38 -15.19
CA ARG A 31 -16.99 5.12 -13.93
C ARG A 31 -16.78 3.62 -13.83
N ARG A 32 -15.85 3.11 -14.64
CA ARG A 32 -15.48 1.68 -14.64
C ARG A 32 -14.71 1.37 -13.36
N ASP A 33 -14.87 0.16 -12.81
CA ASP A 33 -13.85 -0.38 -11.91
C ASP A 33 -12.65 -0.77 -12.79
N PRO A 34 -11.45 -0.18 -12.60
CA PRO A 34 -10.30 -0.48 -13.44
C PRO A 34 -9.71 -1.89 -13.20
N VAL A 35 -10.20 -2.64 -12.21
CA VAL A 35 -9.70 -3.96 -11.85
C VAL A 35 -10.77 -5.03 -12.10
N GLU A 36 -10.68 -5.74 -13.24
CA GLU A 36 -11.60 -6.86 -13.47
C GLU A 36 -11.45 -7.94 -12.37
N PRO A 37 -12.54 -8.39 -11.72
CA PRO A 37 -12.46 -9.41 -10.68
C PRO A 37 -11.75 -10.71 -11.10
N LYS A 38 -11.87 -11.12 -12.37
CA LYS A 38 -11.14 -12.29 -12.90
C LYS A 38 -9.63 -12.03 -13.00
N ALA A 39 -9.23 -10.85 -13.45
CA ALA A 39 -7.82 -10.46 -13.49
C ALA A 39 -7.22 -10.40 -12.09
N ARG A 40 -7.96 -9.87 -11.10
CA ARG A 40 -7.56 -9.87 -9.68
C ARG A 40 -7.36 -11.28 -9.13
N ALA A 41 -8.35 -12.17 -9.30
CA ALA A 41 -8.28 -13.55 -8.82
C ALA A 41 -7.15 -14.37 -9.47
N ALA A 42 -6.73 -14.01 -10.69
CA ALA A 42 -5.59 -14.61 -11.37
C ALA A 42 -4.24 -14.00 -10.95
N ALA A 43 -4.18 -12.68 -10.71
CA ALA A 43 -2.96 -11.98 -10.32
C ALA A 43 -2.59 -12.21 -8.85
N GLU A 44 -3.56 -12.28 -7.94
CA GLU A 44 -3.36 -12.45 -6.49
C GLU A 44 -2.44 -13.62 -6.09
N PRO A 45 -2.64 -14.87 -6.58
CA PRO A 45 -1.71 -15.97 -6.29
C PRO A 45 -0.34 -15.83 -6.94
N ILE A 46 -0.20 -15.07 -8.04
CA ILE A 46 1.11 -14.78 -8.66
C ILE A 46 1.87 -13.77 -7.80
N VAL A 47 1.19 -12.72 -7.35
CA VAL A 47 1.76 -11.66 -6.50
C VAL A 47 2.21 -12.23 -5.15
N GLU A 48 1.38 -13.05 -4.49
CA GLU A 48 1.74 -13.64 -3.19
C GLU A 48 2.86 -14.69 -3.31
N ALA A 49 2.92 -15.46 -4.40
CA ALA A 49 4.02 -16.39 -4.67
C ALA A 49 5.36 -15.65 -4.86
N VAL A 50 5.40 -14.58 -5.68
CA VAL A 50 6.63 -13.78 -5.84
C VAL A 50 7.02 -13.07 -4.53
N ARG A 51 6.05 -12.60 -3.75
CA ARG A 51 6.27 -11.99 -2.42
C ARG A 51 6.86 -12.97 -1.40
N SER A 52 6.45 -14.24 -1.41
CA SER A 52 6.82 -15.24 -0.40
C SER A 52 8.02 -16.10 -0.78
N GLU A 53 8.23 -16.34 -2.08
CA GLU A 53 9.32 -17.18 -2.59
C GLU A 53 10.46 -16.37 -3.25
N GLY A 54 10.18 -15.15 -3.74
CA GLY A 54 11.16 -14.30 -4.42
C GLY A 54 11.50 -14.74 -5.85
N GLU A 55 12.79 -14.73 -6.20
CA GLU A 55 13.30 -15.06 -7.55
C GLU A 55 12.83 -16.42 -8.09
N PRO A 56 12.82 -17.53 -7.31
CA PRO A 56 12.28 -18.82 -7.76
C PRO A 56 10.85 -18.77 -8.33
N ALA A 57 9.93 -18.03 -7.69
CA ALA A 57 8.59 -17.85 -8.22
C ALA A 57 8.57 -16.95 -9.46
N LEU A 58 9.35 -15.86 -9.46
CA LEU A 58 9.45 -14.95 -10.60
C LEU A 58 9.92 -15.66 -11.86
N ARG A 59 11.00 -16.46 -11.77
CA ARG A 59 11.50 -17.29 -12.87
C ARG A 59 10.46 -18.32 -13.33
N ARG A 60 9.85 -19.05 -12.39
CA ARG A 60 8.79 -20.04 -12.69
C ARG A 60 7.62 -19.44 -13.47
N PHE A 61 7.24 -18.19 -13.21
CA PHE A 61 6.21 -17.51 -14.00
C PHE A 61 6.75 -16.99 -15.34
N ALA A 62 7.93 -16.37 -15.38
CA ALA A 62 8.56 -15.91 -16.62
C ALA A 62 8.77 -17.04 -17.63
N GLU A 63 9.28 -18.19 -17.18
CA GLU A 63 9.44 -19.42 -17.99
C GLU A 63 8.07 -19.96 -18.46
N ARG A 64 7.08 -20.03 -17.55
CA ARG A 64 5.71 -20.48 -17.89
C ARG A 64 5.03 -19.61 -18.95
N PHE A 65 5.33 -18.31 -19.01
CA PHE A 65 4.76 -17.37 -19.97
C PHE A 65 5.64 -17.13 -21.21
N GLY A 66 6.76 -17.88 -21.34
CA GLY A 66 7.70 -17.75 -22.46
C GLY A 66 8.39 -16.38 -22.52
N GLU A 67 8.63 -15.78 -21.36
CA GLU A 67 9.36 -14.50 -21.21
C GLU A 67 10.86 -14.74 -20.99
N LEU A 68 11.22 -15.87 -20.38
CA LEU A 68 12.59 -16.35 -20.15
C LEU A 68 12.72 -17.84 -20.45
N SER A 69 13.95 -18.28 -20.74
CA SER A 69 14.38 -19.68 -20.81
C SER A 69 15.06 -20.11 -19.49
N PRO A 70 15.09 -21.40 -19.14
CA PRO A 70 15.82 -21.88 -17.97
C PRO A 70 17.31 -21.53 -18.05
N GLY A 71 17.78 -20.75 -17.07
CA GLY A 71 19.17 -20.26 -17.01
C GLY A 71 19.39 -18.83 -17.52
N ASP A 72 18.41 -18.20 -18.18
CA ASP A 72 18.55 -16.84 -18.69
C ASP A 72 18.80 -15.80 -17.59
N ALA A 73 19.49 -14.71 -17.95
CA ALA A 73 19.75 -13.59 -17.05
C ALA A 73 18.46 -12.82 -16.72
N LEU A 74 18.14 -12.75 -15.42
CA LEU A 74 16.94 -12.09 -14.90
C LEU A 74 17.06 -10.54 -14.86
N VAL A 75 18.27 -10.00 -14.98
CA VAL A 75 18.58 -8.57 -14.88
C VAL A 75 19.63 -8.19 -15.90
N TYR A 76 19.28 -7.30 -16.83
CA TYR A 76 20.16 -6.63 -17.76
C TYR A 76 20.60 -5.29 -17.16
N ARG A 77 21.91 -5.00 -17.15
CA ARG A 77 22.51 -3.83 -16.50
C ARG A 77 22.84 -2.74 -17.50
N ARG A 78 22.82 -1.48 -17.04
CA ARG A 78 23.06 -0.30 -17.88
C ARG A 78 24.34 -0.38 -18.71
N GLU A 79 25.49 -0.59 -18.06
CA GLU A 79 26.80 -0.48 -18.70
C GLU A 79 27.24 -1.73 -19.49
N VAL A 80 26.42 -2.78 -19.50
CA VAL A 80 26.70 -4.04 -20.22
C VAL A 80 25.62 -4.27 -21.27
N GLU A 81 24.50 -4.90 -20.92
CA GLU A 81 23.50 -5.35 -21.89
C GLU A 81 22.71 -4.19 -22.52
N LEU A 82 22.35 -3.16 -21.74
CA LEU A 82 21.59 -2.01 -22.28
C LEU A 82 22.48 -1.12 -23.17
N LYS A 83 23.74 -0.92 -22.79
CA LYS A 83 24.74 -0.22 -23.58
C LYS A 83 25.06 -0.96 -24.88
N ALA A 84 25.28 -2.27 -24.83
CA ALA A 84 25.53 -3.08 -26.02
C ALA A 84 24.35 -3.03 -27.01
N ALA A 85 23.10 -2.97 -26.52
CA ALA A 85 21.92 -2.79 -27.35
C ALA A 85 21.82 -1.38 -27.96
N TRP A 86 22.15 -0.32 -27.20
CA TRP A 86 22.30 1.03 -27.74
C TRP A 86 23.41 1.12 -28.82
N GLU A 87 24.49 0.35 -28.65
CA GLU A 87 25.62 0.28 -29.57
C GLU A 87 25.38 -0.63 -30.79
N SER A 88 24.32 -1.44 -30.81
CA SER A 88 23.96 -2.31 -31.94
C SER A 88 22.84 -1.77 -32.85
N ILE A 89 21.90 -0.98 -32.33
CA ILE A 89 20.84 -0.33 -33.16
C ILE A 89 21.41 0.71 -34.13
N SER A 90 20.69 1.01 -35.22
CA SER A 90 21.15 1.95 -36.25
C SER A 90 21.30 3.39 -35.73
N GLN A 91 22.09 4.20 -36.45
CA GLN A 91 22.25 5.61 -36.10
C GLN A 91 20.93 6.40 -36.22
N GLU A 92 20.01 5.98 -37.09
CA GLU A 92 18.69 6.60 -37.23
C GLU A 92 17.80 6.32 -36.00
N GLU A 93 17.76 5.07 -35.54
CA GLU A 93 17.05 4.68 -34.30
C GLU A 93 17.63 5.42 -33.08
N ARG A 94 18.97 5.48 -32.95
CA ARG A 94 19.63 6.27 -31.89
C ARG A 94 19.23 7.74 -31.94
N ASN A 95 19.25 8.34 -33.13
CA ASN A 95 18.87 9.74 -33.33
C ASN A 95 17.38 9.98 -33.01
N CYS A 96 16.50 9.02 -33.31
CA CYS A 96 15.09 9.08 -32.98
C CYS A 96 14.87 9.02 -31.46
N LEU A 97 15.38 7.97 -30.81
CA LEU A 97 15.30 7.78 -29.36
C LEU A 97 15.89 8.98 -28.59
N ALA A 98 17.03 9.52 -29.03
CA ALA A 98 17.65 10.68 -28.41
C ALA A 98 16.78 11.94 -28.48
N ARG A 99 16.21 12.28 -29.66
CA ARG A 99 15.32 13.45 -29.82
C ARG A 99 14.02 13.31 -29.01
N THR A 100 13.47 12.11 -28.93
CA THR A 100 12.26 11.84 -28.13
C THR A 100 12.56 11.89 -26.63
N ALA A 101 13.63 11.23 -26.17
CA ALA A 101 14.08 11.32 -24.79
C ALA A 101 14.46 12.75 -24.39
N GLN A 102 14.97 13.59 -25.31
CA GLN A 102 15.25 15.01 -25.04
C GLN A 102 13.97 15.83 -24.82
N ARG A 103 12.94 15.63 -25.65
CA ARG A 103 11.64 16.32 -25.52
C ARG A 103 10.93 15.97 -24.21
N ILE A 104 10.84 14.67 -23.88
CA ILE A 104 10.29 14.19 -22.60
C ILE A 104 11.10 14.75 -21.41
N ARG A 105 12.44 14.68 -21.47
CA ARG A 105 13.33 15.20 -20.42
C ARG A 105 13.21 16.72 -20.23
N HIS A 106 12.94 17.48 -21.30
CA HIS A 106 12.68 18.92 -21.21
C HIS A 106 11.34 19.20 -20.51
N PHE A 107 10.24 18.56 -20.94
CA PHE A 107 8.92 18.77 -20.35
C PHE A 107 8.86 18.33 -18.88
N ALA A 108 9.43 17.16 -18.55
CA ALA A 108 9.53 16.68 -17.16
C ALA A 108 10.36 17.63 -16.27
N ARG A 109 11.41 18.27 -16.80
CA ARG A 109 12.18 19.29 -16.06
C ARG A 109 11.34 20.53 -15.81
N SER A 110 10.59 21.00 -16.82
CA SER A 110 9.68 22.13 -16.68
C SER A 110 8.55 21.85 -15.66
N GLN A 111 7.99 20.64 -15.63
CA GLN A 111 7.06 20.21 -14.57
C GLN A 111 7.74 20.24 -13.19
N ARG A 112 8.97 19.71 -13.06
CA ARG A 112 9.68 19.73 -11.77
C ARG A 112 9.86 21.15 -11.26
N SER A 113 10.26 22.06 -12.15
CA SER A 113 10.48 23.48 -11.83
C SER A 113 9.22 24.28 -11.54
N SER A 114 8.01 23.76 -11.83
CA SER A 114 6.75 24.43 -11.49
C SER A 114 6.24 24.12 -10.08
N ALA A 115 6.87 23.19 -9.35
CA ALA A 115 6.62 22.95 -7.94
C ALA A 115 7.77 23.49 -7.09
N SER A 116 7.45 24.09 -5.94
CA SER A 116 8.41 24.73 -5.05
C SER A 116 8.32 24.17 -3.63
N GLU A 117 9.46 24.09 -2.96
CA GLU A 117 9.50 23.99 -1.51
C GLU A 117 9.03 25.32 -0.90
N ILE A 118 8.40 25.26 0.27
CA ILE A 118 7.87 26.45 0.95
C ILE A 118 8.36 26.51 2.39
N SER A 119 8.61 27.72 2.87
CA SER A 119 8.57 28.09 4.28
C SER A 119 7.54 29.20 4.45
N VAL A 120 6.78 29.16 5.54
CA VAL A 120 5.85 30.21 5.97
C VAL A 120 6.09 30.51 7.46
N PRO A 121 6.06 31.78 7.88
CA PRO A 121 6.23 32.14 9.28
C PRO A 121 5.03 31.67 10.11
N ILE A 122 5.31 31.20 11.32
CA ILE A 122 4.34 30.84 12.35
C ILE A 122 4.71 31.53 13.68
N PRO A 123 3.81 31.59 14.68
CA PRO A 123 4.16 32.11 16.00
C PRO A 123 5.38 31.39 16.57
N GLY A 124 6.48 32.13 16.75
CA GLY A 124 7.75 31.61 17.29
C GLY A 124 8.65 30.81 16.34
N GLY A 125 8.39 30.81 15.02
CA GLY A 125 9.27 30.11 14.07
C GLY A 125 8.72 30.00 12.64
N GLU A 126 8.93 28.84 12.02
CA GLU A 126 8.56 28.57 10.62
C GLU A 126 7.92 27.17 10.46
N ALA A 127 7.02 27.03 9.50
CA ALA A 127 6.54 25.74 9.02
C ALA A 127 6.61 25.69 7.49
N GLY A 128 6.67 24.50 6.91
CA GLY A 128 6.85 24.38 5.48
C GLY A 128 6.75 22.96 4.94
N HIS A 129 7.20 22.76 3.70
CA HIS A 129 7.42 21.44 3.13
C HIS A 129 8.71 21.34 2.31
N THR A 130 9.19 20.11 2.13
CA THR A 130 10.22 19.75 1.15
C THR A 130 9.66 18.76 0.12
N LEU A 131 10.18 18.76 -1.10
CA LEU A 131 9.76 17.92 -2.23
C LEU A 131 10.81 16.86 -2.53
N ALA A 132 10.74 15.74 -1.80
CA ALA A 132 11.75 14.68 -1.89
C ALA A 132 11.33 13.58 -2.87
N PRO A 133 12.19 13.15 -3.81
CA PRO A 133 11.90 11.98 -4.63
C PRO A 133 11.73 10.72 -3.78
N VAL A 134 11.03 9.74 -4.33
CA VAL A 134 11.21 8.33 -3.97
C VAL A 134 12.62 7.87 -4.38
N GLU A 135 13.21 6.93 -3.64
CA GLU A 135 14.58 6.50 -3.93
C GLU A 135 14.62 5.53 -5.12
N ASN A 136 13.61 4.67 -5.23
CA ASN A 136 13.59 3.55 -6.16
C ASN A 136 12.31 3.55 -7.01
N ALA A 137 12.43 3.70 -8.32
CA ALA A 137 11.33 3.69 -9.28
C ALA A 137 11.30 2.38 -10.11
N GLY A 138 10.18 1.69 -10.09
CA GLY A 138 9.86 0.60 -11.01
C GLY A 138 9.05 1.13 -12.19
N CYS A 139 9.56 0.93 -13.40
CA CYS A 139 8.98 1.44 -14.64
C CYS A 139 8.55 0.27 -15.53
N TYR A 140 7.25 -0.04 -15.55
CA TYR A 140 6.72 -1.11 -16.39
C TYR A 140 6.45 -0.61 -17.81
N ALA A 141 6.91 -1.35 -18.82
CA ALA A 141 6.59 -1.14 -20.21
C ALA A 141 5.98 -2.42 -20.82
N PRO A 142 4.85 -2.33 -21.55
CA PRO A 142 4.30 -3.46 -22.26
C PRO A 142 5.24 -4.03 -23.34
N GLY A 143 5.15 -5.34 -23.54
CA GLY A 143 5.87 -6.10 -24.56
C GLY A 143 5.12 -7.39 -24.90
N GLY A 144 5.54 -8.08 -25.95
CA GLY A 144 4.80 -9.22 -26.52
C GLY A 144 4.41 -8.96 -27.97
N ARG A 145 3.13 -8.65 -28.23
CA ARG A 145 2.64 -8.37 -29.59
C ARG A 145 3.34 -7.15 -30.21
N TYR A 146 3.52 -6.10 -29.43
CA TYR A 146 4.29 -4.90 -29.79
C TYR A 146 5.21 -4.52 -28.62
N PRO A 147 6.53 -4.41 -28.82
CA PRO A 147 7.46 -3.84 -27.84
C PRO A 147 7.34 -2.31 -27.82
N LEU A 148 7.18 -1.68 -26.64
CA LEU A 148 6.92 -0.24 -26.54
C LEU A 148 8.13 0.56 -25.99
N PRO A 149 9.12 0.93 -26.84
CA PRO A 149 10.24 1.78 -26.41
C PRO A 149 9.79 3.20 -26.03
N SER A 150 8.66 3.70 -26.57
CA SER A 150 8.04 4.97 -26.15
C SER A 150 7.71 4.95 -24.65
N THR A 151 7.02 3.93 -24.17
CA THR A 151 6.67 3.76 -22.75
C THR A 151 7.90 3.65 -21.86
N VAL A 152 8.99 3.00 -22.32
CA VAL A 152 10.27 2.99 -21.59
C VAL A 152 10.83 4.40 -21.43
N LEU A 153 10.83 5.22 -22.48
CA LEU A 153 11.26 6.63 -22.38
C LEU A 153 10.33 7.43 -21.45
N MET A 154 9.02 7.33 -21.65
CA MET A 154 8.01 8.09 -20.91
C MET A 154 8.03 7.80 -19.40
N THR A 155 8.26 6.55 -18.99
CA THR A 155 8.36 6.16 -17.59
C THR A 155 9.72 6.49 -16.98
N ALA A 156 10.82 5.97 -17.56
CA ALA A 156 12.15 6.04 -16.94
C ALA A 156 12.78 7.45 -17.01
N VAL A 157 12.57 8.22 -18.10
CA VAL A 157 13.06 9.62 -18.15
C VAL A 157 12.35 10.46 -17.09
N THR A 158 11.04 10.30 -16.92
CA THR A 158 10.27 11.04 -15.91
C THR A 158 10.73 10.68 -14.49
N ALA A 159 10.97 9.39 -14.22
CA ALA A 159 11.52 8.91 -12.94
C ALA A 159 12.91 9.52 -12.64
N ARG A 160 13.83 9.48 -13.61
CA ARG A 160 15.19 10.03 -13.44
C ARG A 160 15.16 11.55 -13.28
N VAL A 161 14.32 12.27 -14.02
CA VAL A 161 14.15 13.74 -13.88
C VAL A 161 13.48 14.12 -12.56
N ALA A 162 12.62 13.26 -12.00
CA ALA A 162 12.13 13.45 -10.64
C ALA A 162 13.23 13.28 -9.56
N GLY A 163 14.40 12.73 -9.91
CA GLY A 163 15.53 12.54 -9.01
C GLY A 163 15.53 11.19 -8.29
N CYS A 164 14.85 10.18 -8.83
CA CYS A 164 14.94 8.82 -8.31
C CYS A 164 16.39 8.32 -8.41
N ALA A 165 16.93 7.80 -7.31
CA ALA A 165 18.31 7.32 -7.23
C ALA A 165 18.51 6.03 -8.05
N ARG A 166 17.52 5.13 -8.01
CA ARG A 166 17.48 3.90 -8.82
C ARG A 166 16.22 3.86 -9.69
N VAL A 167 16.39 3.49 -10.96
CA VAL A 167 15.33 3.31 -11.96
C VAL A 167 15.48 1.91 -12.57
N CYS A 168 14.50 1.05 -12.30
CA CYS A 168 14.43 -0.33 -12.79
C CYS A 168 13.29 -0.45 -13.80
N VAL A 169 13.59 -0.82 -15.05
CA VAL A 169 12.57 -1.07 -16.07
C VAL A 169 12.12 -2.55 -16.01
N ALA A 170 10.85 -2.83 -16.30
CA ALA A 170 10.34 -4.17 -16.54
C ALA A 170 9.64 -4.23 -17.90
N SER A 171 10.03 -5.17 -18.77
CA SER A 171 9.45 -5.33 -20.10
C SER A 171 9.61 -6.78 -20.56
N PRO A 172 8.53 -7.54 -20.80
CA PRO A 172 8.64 -8.92 -21.30
C PRO A 172 9.15 -8.96 -22.74
N ARG A 173 10.10 -9.86 -23.04
CA ARG A 173 10.69 -10.07 -24.38
C ARG A 173 11.13 -8.75 -25.07
N PRO A 174 12.05 -7.97 -24.45
CA PRO A 174 12.46 -6.67 -24.96
C PRO A 174 13.30 -6.80 -26.23
N THR A 175 13.12 -5.89 -27.20
CA THR A 175 13.99 -5.82 -28.40
C THR A 175 15.24 -4.98 -28.11
N ALA A 176 16.23 -5.03 -29.01
CA ALA A 176 17.40 -4.15 -28.94
C ALA A 176 17.01 -2.67 -28.82
N VAL A 177 15.97 -2.22 -29.53
CA VAL A 177 15.42 -0.85 -29.44
C VAL A 177 14.81 -0.58 -28.05
N THR A 178 14.13 -1.54 -27.43
CA THR A 178 13.61 -1.42 -26.06
C THR A 178 14.74 -1.31 -25.02
N LEU A 179 15.81 -2.10 -25.17
CA LEU A 179 16.98 -2.05 -24.29
C LEU A 179 17.76 -0.73 -24.49
N ALA A 180 17.91 -0.28 -25.74
CA ALA A 180 18.51 1.01 -26.10
C ALA A 180 17.72 2.20 -25.56
N ALA A 181 16.38 2.12 -25.57
CA ALA A 181 15.50 3.10 -24.95
C ALA A 181 15.74 3.19 -23.42
N ALA A 182 15.91 2.05 -22.73
CA ALA A 182 16.23 2.03 -21.31
C ALA A 182 17.61 2.67 -21.01
N TYR A 183 18.61 2.44 -21.87
CA TYR A 183 19.94 3.05 -21.74
C TYR A 183 19.91 4.58 -21.84
N ILE A 184 19.24 5.14 -22.86
CA ILE A 184 19.14 6.60 -23.08
C ILE A 184 18.11 7.29 -22.16
N ALA A 185 17.21 6.53 -21.56
CA ALA A 185 16.36 6.96 -20.44
C ALA A 185 17.07 6.93 -19.08
N GLU A 186 18.35 6.54 -19.04
CA GLU A 186 19.17 6.47 -17.81
C GLU A 186 18.62 5.47 -16.77
N ALA A 187 18.03 4.34 -17.21
CA ALA A 187 17.70 3.23 -16.31
C ALA A 187 18.97 2.48 -15.87
N ASP A 188 19.06 2.07 -14.60
CA ASP A 188 20.22 1.34 -14.06
C ASP A 188 20.19 -0.14 -14.47
N GLN A 189 18.98 -0.69 -14.61
CA GLN A 189 18.74 -2.07 -15.01
C GLN A 189 17.36 -2.24 -15.66
N LEU A 190 17.21 -3.32 -16.43
CA LEU A 190 15.95 -3.80 -16.99
C LEU A 190 15.77 -5.29 -16.64
N ILE A 191 14.54 -5.68 -16.30
CA ILE A 191 14.15 -7.10 -16.16
C ILE A 191 13.32 -7.51 -17.40
N PRO A 192 13.69 -8.58 -18.12
CA PRO A 192 13.02 -9.01 -19.36
C PRO A 192 11.70 -9.75 -19.12
N VAL A 193 11.00 -9.40 -18.03
CA VAL A 193 9.86 -10.11 -17.44
C VAL A 193 8.67 -9.16 -17.34
N GLY A 194 7.45 -9.68 -17.52
CA GLY A 194 6.22 -8.89 -17.58
C GLY A 194 5.17 -9.24 -16.52
N GLY A 195 3.93 -8.83 -16.80
CA GLY A 195 2.74 -9.30 -16.09
C GLY A 195 2.69 -8.99 -14.58
N ALA A 196 1.85 -9.75 -13.88
CA ALA A 196 1.69 -9.63 -12.43
C ALA A 196 2.98 -10.00 -11.67
N GLN A 197 3.78 -10.93 -12.21
CA GLN A 197 5.04 -11.37 -11.64
C GLN A 197 6.09 -10.25 -11.60
N ALA A 198 6.22 -9.44 -12.66
CA ALA A 198 7.13 -8.29 -12.67
C ALA A 198 6.68 -7.18 -11.70
N ILE A 199 5.38 -6.86 -11.65
CA ILE A 199 4.85 -5.88 -10.70
C ILE A 199 5.11 -6.32 -9.25
N ALA A 200 4.94 -7.60 -8.93
CA ALA A 200 5.27 -8.15 -7.62
C ALA A 200 6.78 -8.09 -7.33
N ALA A 201 7.62 -8.44 -8.29
CA ALA A 201 9.08 -8.38 -8.16
C ALA A 201 9.58 -6.95 -7.89
N LEU A 202 9.00 -5.95 -8.55
CA LEU A 202 9.29 -4.55 -8.30
C LEU A 202 8.72 -4.07 -6.94
N ALA A 203 7.55 -4.56 -6.49
CA ALA A 203 6.93 -4.15 -5.23
C ALA A 203 7.57 -4.76 -3.96
N TYR A 204 8.06 -5.99 -4.05
CA TYR A 204 8.55 -6.77 -2.91
C TYR A 204 10.06 -7.04 -2.95
N GLY A 205 10.66 -6.97 -4.14
CA GLY A 205 12.00 -7.50 -4.42
C GLY A 205 11.97 -8.99 -4.77
N ALA A 206 12.92 -9.43 -5.58
CA ALA A 206 13.11 -10.81 -6.00
C ALA A 206 14.57 -11.06 -6.39
N GLY A 207 15.35 -11.68 -5.50
CA GLY A 207 16.77 -11.97 -5.73
C GLY A 207 17.58 -10.69 -5.99
N PRO A 208 18.23 -10.52 -7.16
CA PRO A 208 18.98 -9.30 -7.51
C PRO A 208 18.08 -8.07 -7.73
N ILE A 209 16.75 -8.26 -7.88
CA ILE A 209 15.79 -7.16 -8.03
C ILE A 209 15.44 -6.64 -6.63
N GLY A 210 16.01 -5.51 -6.22
CA GLY A 210 15.60 -4.84 -4.98
C GLY A 210 14.27 -4.11 -5.14
N ALA A 211 13.41 -4.12 -4.12
CA ALA A 211 12.10 -3.46 -4.11
C ALA A 211 12.15 -1.97 -4.49
N CYS A 212 11.05 -1.48 -5.07
CA CYS A 212 10.84 -0.10 -5.48
C CYS A 212 9.79 0.59 -4.58
N ASP A 213 9.90 1.91 -4.46
CA ASP A 213 9.02 2.78 -3.67
C ASP A 213 7.81 3.27 -4.47
N ALA A 214 7.96 3.43 -5.78
CA ALA A 214 6.90 3.78 -6.73
C ALA A 214 6.93 2.86 -7.96
N LEU A 215 5.76 2.43 -8.44
CA LEU A 215 5.58 1.63 -9.65
C LEU A 215 4.68 2.34 -10.65
N VAL A 216 5.19 2.56 -11.86
CA VAL A 216 4.49 3.30 -12.91
C VAL A 216 4.42 2.52 -14.22
N GLY A 217 3.56 2.96 -15.13
CA GLY A 217 3.43 2.46 -16.49
C GLY A 217 2.11 1.75 -16.77
N PRO A 218 1.63 1.77 -18.03
CA PRO A 218 0.42 1.10 -18.46
C PRO A 218 0.64 -0.41 -18.61
N GLY A 219 -0.43 -1.18 -18.69
CA GLY A 219 -0.36 -2.62 -18.95
C GLY A 219 -1.73 -3.26 -19.02
N ASN A 220 -1.76 -4.55 -19.35
CA ASN A 220 -3.02 -5.29 -19.46
C ASN A 220 -3.72 -5.46 -18.09
N MET A 221 -4.94 -5.98 -18.13
CA MET A 221 -5.78 -6.27 -16.96
C MET A 221 -5.06 -6.94 -15.77
N TYR A 222 -4.08 -7.83 -16.01
CA TYR A 222 -3.34 -8.51 -14.95
C TYR A 222 -2.24 -7.63 -14.33
N VAL A 223 -1.63 -6.74 -15.12
CA VAL A 223 -0.71 -5.70 -14.64
C VAL A 223 -1.48 -4.70 -13.77
N THR A 224 -2.62 -4.19 -14.24
CA THR A 224 -3.48 -3.27 -13.46
C THR A 224 -4.01 -3.93 -12.19
N ALA A 225 -4.44 -5.21 -12.26
CA ALA A 225 -4.82 -5.96 -11.07
C ALA A 225 -3.66 -6.13 -10.07
N ALA A 226 -2.44 -6.43 -10.53
CA ALA A 226 -1.26 -6.49 -9.68
C ALA A 226 -0.91 -5.14 -9.05
N LYS A 227 -0.99 -4.02 -9.82
CA LYS A 227 -0.81 -2.66 -9.30
C LYS A 227 -1.81 -2.35 -8.17
N SER A 228 -3.07 -2.75 -8.31
CA SER A 228 -4.10 -2.63 -7.26
C SER A 228 -3.83 -3.51 -6.02
N LEU A 229 -3.17 -4.66 -6.18
CA LEU A 229 -2.79 -5.52 -5.06
C LEU A 229 -1.61 -4.95 -4.25
N VAL A 230 -0.74 -4.15 -4.87
CA VAL A 230 0.46 -3.59 -4.22
C VAL A 230 0.35 -2.10 -3.84
N SER A 231 -0.69 -1.39 -4.29
CA SER A 231 -0.86 0.07 -4.08
C SER A 231 -0.99 0.50 -2.61
N GLY A 232 -1.21 -0.42 -1.68
CA GLY A 232 -1.16 -0.16 -0.23
C GLY A 232 0.24 -0.19 0.38
N ARG A 233 1.27 -0.53 -0.41
CA ARG A 233 2.68 -0.69 0.01
C ARG A 233 3.61 0.26 -0.73
N VAL A 234 3.39 0.42 -2.04
CA VAL A 234 4.20 1.25 -2.94
C VAL A 234 3.31 2.28 -3.60
N ALA A 235 3.84 3.46 -3.92
CA ALA A 235 3.11 4.43 -4.72
C ALA A 235 2.84 3.84 -6.11
N ILE A 236 1.66 4.14 -6.67
CA ILE A 236 1.36 3.88 -8.07
C ILE A 236 0.90 5.17 -8.74
N ASP A 237 1.10 5.26 -10.05
CA ASP A 237 0.59 6.34 -10.89
C ASP A 237 -0.94 6.30 -11.02
N MET A 238 -1.47 5.19 -11.54
CA MET A 238 -2.89 4.96 -11.78
C MET A 238 -3.19 3.49 -12.10
N LEU A 239 -4.48 3.14 -12.07
CA LEU A 239 -4.99 1.85 -12.54
C LEU A 239 -5.60 2.05 -13.93
N ALA A 240 -4.80 1.82 -14.97
CA ALA A 240 -5.22 1.98 -16.36
C ALA A 240 -6.16 0.83 -16.80
N GLY A 241 -7.27 1.18 -17.44
CA GLY A 241 -8.11 0.25 -18.18
C GLY A 241 -7.70 0.22 -19.66
N PRO A 242 -8.62 -0.16 -20.59
CA PRO A 242 -8.43 0.06 -22.02
C PRO A 242 -8.29 1.55 -22.35
N SER A 243 -7.67 1.86 -23.49
CA SER A 243 -7.43 3.24 -23.95
C SER A 243 -8.67 3.89 -24.57
N GLU A 244 -8.79 5.22 -24.45
CA GLU A 244 -10.01 5.97 -24.78
C GLU A 244 -9.72 7.34 -25.43
N CYS A 245 -10.06 7.52 -26.72
CA CYS A 245 -9.88 8.77 -27.44
C CYS A 245 -11.20 9.40 -27.88
N LEU A 246 -11.34 10.71 -27.62
CA LEU A 246 -12.50 11.53 -27.97
C LEU A 246 -12.10 12.69 -28.90
N VAL A 247 -12.43 12.57 -30.19
CA VAL A 247 -12.33 13.68 -31.13
C VAL A 247 -13.58 14.56 -31.02
N ILE A 248 -13.40 15.86 -30.86
CA ILE A 248 -14.47 16.88 -30.91
C ILE A 248 -14.23 17.77 -32.13
N ALA A 249 -15.15 17.74 -33.11
CA ALA A 249 -15.00 18.42 -34.39
C ALA A 249 -16.19 19.33 -34.74
N ASP A 250 -15.93 20.55 -35.20
CA ASP A 250 -16.97 21.53 -35.58
C ASP A 250 -17.33 21.51 -37.08
N GLY A 251 -16.77 20.56 -37.83
CA GLY A 251 -16.89 20.45 -39.28
C GLY A 251 -15.88 21.28 -40.08
N SER A 252 -14.94 21.99 -39.43
CA SER A 252 -13.87 22.72 -40.12
C SER A 252 -12.58 21.92 -40.35
N ALA A 253 -12.37 20.84 -39.61
CA ALA A 253 -11.27 19.90 -39.83
C ALA A 253 -11.55 18.95 -41.01
N SER A 254 -10.51 18.27 -41.50
CA SER A 254 -10.67 17.25 -42.54
C SER A 254 -11.29 15.97 -41.96
N PRO A 255 -12.38 15.42 -42.55
CA PRO A 255 -12.90 14.11 -42.14
C PRO A 255 -11.86 12.99 -42.24
N ALA A 256 -10.91 13.09 -43.18
CA ALA A 256 -9.85 12.11 -43.38
C ALA A 256 -8.80 12.13 -42.26
N VAL A 257 -8.56 13.30 -41.64
CA VAL A 257 -7.66 13.44 -40.48
C VAL A 257 -8.35 12.87 -39.25
N VAL A 258 -9.60 13.28 -38.98
CA VAL A 258 -10.41 12.73 -37.87
C VAL A 258 -10.55 11.21 -37.95
N ALA A 259 -10.69 10.64 -39.14
CA ALA A 259 -10.69 9.19 -39.34
C ALA A 259 -9.33 8.54 -39.02
N ALA A 260 -8.21 9.17 -39.39
CA ALA A 260 -6.87 8.67 -39.09
C ALA A 260 -6.58 8.71 -37.58
N ASP A 261 -6.96 9.79 -36.89
CA ASP A 261 -6.78 9.94 -35.44
C ASP A 261 -7.60 8.88 -34.66
N LEU A 262 -8.86 8.65 -35.08
CA LEU A 262 -9.70 7.58 -34.53
C LEU A 262 -9.15 6.17 -34.81
N LEU A 263 -8.49 5.94 -35.96
CA LEU A 263 -7.86 4.66 -36.29
C LEU A 263 -6.56 4.43 -35.50
N ALA A 264 -5.79 5.49 -35.23
CA ALA A 264 -4.57 5.42 -34.42
C ALA A 264 -4.89 4.92 -32.99
N GLN A 265 -5.97 5.41 -32.37
CA GLN A 265 -6.42 4.85 -31.10
C GLN A 265 -6.91 3.39 -31.25
N ALA A 266 -7.65 3.09 -32.33
CA ALA A 266 -8.30 1.79 -32.53
C ALA A 266 -7.30 0.62 -32.76
N GLU A 267 -6.14 0.85 -33.36
CA GLU A 267 -5.15 -0.21 -33.59
C GLU A 267 -4.41 -0.66 -32.32
N HIS A 268 -4.51 0.09 -31.22
CA HIS A 268 -3.70 -0.13 -30.02
C HIS A 268 -4.14 -1.36 -29.19
N ASP A 269 -5.45 -1.56 -28.99
CA ASP A 269 -6.01 -2.73 -28.28
C ASP A 269 -7.47 -2.99 -28.72
N PRO A 270 -7.94 -4.25 -28.87
CA PRO A 270 -9.33 -4.55 -29.24
C PRO A 270 -10.41 -4.01 -28.29
N ALA A 271 -10.07 -3.69 -27.04
CA ALA A 271 -10.97 -3.08 -26.06
C ALA A 271 -10.90 -1.53 -26.05
N ALA A 272 -10.09 -0.91 -26.92
CA ALA A 272 -9.97 0.54 -27.02
C ALA A 272 -11.28 1.20 -27.48
N LEU A 273 -11.44 2.48 -27.14
CA LEU A 273 -12.65 3.25 -27.38
C LEU A 273 -12.37 4.52 -28.23
N PRO A 274 -12.43 4.42 -29.58
CA PRO A 274 -12.46 5.58 -30.46
C PRO A 274 -13.87 6.21 -30.47
N ALA A 275 -13.97 7.51 -30.18
CA ALA A 275 -15.25 8.22 -30.13
C ALA A 275 -15.20 9.59 -30.81
N LEU A 276 -16.27 9.96 -31.52
CA LEU A 276 -16.43 11.25 -32.19
C LEU A 276 -17.61 12.03 -31.61
N VAL A 277 -17.44 13.34 -31.38
CA VAL A 277 -18.52 14.30 -31.16
C VAL A 277 -18.43 15.38 -32.23
N CYS A 278 -19.52 15.61 -32.97
CA CYS A 278 -19.55 16.61 -34.03
C CYS A 278 -20.90 17.34 -34.16
N LEU A 279 -20.91 18.45 -34.90
CA LEU A 279 -22.09 19.33 -35.01
C LEU A 279 -23.11 18.91 -36.08
N THR A 280 -22.75 18.02 -37.01
CA THR A 280 -23.58 17.66 -38.17
C THR A 280 -23.46 16.18 -38.55
N GLU A 281 -24.56 15.59 -39.01
CA GLU A 281 -24.58 14.19 -39.48
C GLU A 281 -23.87 14.06 -40.84
N GLU A 282 -23.86 15.11 -41.66
CA GLU A 282 -23.12 15.19 -42.92
C GLU A 282 -21.61 15.03 -42.69
N PHE A 283 -21.07 15.59 -41.61
CA PHE A 283 -19.68 15.42 -41.21
C PHE A 283 -19.42 14.04 -40.61
N ALA A 284 -20.32 13.56 -39.74
CA ALA A 284 -20.24 12.21 -39.18
C ALA A 284 -20.18 11.13 -40.27
N ALA A 285 -21.07 11.21 -41.27
CA ALA A 285 -21.10 10.31 -42.42
C ALA A 285 -19.91 10.51 -43.36
N ALA A 286 -19.24 11.66 -43.35
CA ALA A 286 -17.98 11.85 -44.07
C ALA A 286 -16.81 11.13 -43.37
N VAL A 287 -16.73 11.21 -42.04
CA VAL A 287 -15.73 10.46 -41.25
C VAL A 287 -15.92 8.95 -41.41
N ASP A 288 -17.16 8.43 -41.41
CA ASP A 288 -17.39 6.98 -41.62
C ASP A 288 -16.86 6.46 -42.96
N ARG A 289 -16.98 7.26 -44.04
CA ARG A 289 -16.44 6.88 -45.37
C ARG A 289 -14.92 6.83 -45.36
N GLU A 290 -14.29 7.78 -44.69
CA GLU A 290 -12.83 7.84 -44.52
C GLU A 290 -12.33 6.70 -43.63
N LEU A 291 -13.02 6.41 -42.52
CA LEU A 291 -12.73 5.25 -41.66
C LEU A 291 -12.77 3.94 -42.46
N ALA A 292 -13.82 3.72 -43.24
CA ALA A 292 -13.95 2.52 -44.08
C ALA A 292 -12.86 2.43 -45.16
N ALA A 293 -12.52 3.55 -45.80
CA ALA A 293 -11.48 3.59 -46.83
C ALA A 293 -10.07 3.35 -46.28
N GLN A 294 -9.74 3.95 -45.13
CA GLN A 294 -8.42 3.84 -44.51
C GLN A 294 -8.23 2.48 -43.82
N LEU A 295 -9.26 1.98 -43.11
CA LEU A 295 -9.25 0.65 -42.50
C LEU A 295 -9.06 -0.49 -43.53
N ALA A 296 -9.57 -0.33 -44.75
CA ALA A 296 -9.43 -1.34 -45.80
C ALA A 296 -7.97 -1.61 -46.21
N VAL A 297 -7.08 -0.63 -46.04
CA VAL A 297 -5.64 -0.72 -46.39
C VAL A 297 -4.71 -0.77 -45.17
N LEU A 298 -5.24 -0.63 -43.96
CA LEU A 298 -4.46 -0.56 -42.72
C LEU A 298 -3.86 -1.94 -42.36
N PRO A 299 -2.53 -2.08 -42.11
CA PRO A 299 -1.91 -3.37 -41.78
C PRO A 299 -2.35 -3.99 -40.45
N THR A 300 -2.93 -3.19 -39.55
CA THR A 300 -3.44 -3.54 -38.22
C THR A 300 -4.97 -3.66 -38.18
N ARG A 301 -5.63 -3.59 -39.34
CA ARG A 301 -7.09 -3.53 -39.49
C ARG A 301 -7.88 -4.57 -38.70
N GLU A 302 -7.37 -5.79 -38.49
CA GLU A 302 -8.06 -6.82 -37.71
C GLU A 302 -8.24 -6.42 -36.24
N VAL A 303 -7.32 -5.63 -35.67
CA VAL A 303 -7.44 -5.06 -34.30
C VAL A 303 -8.34 -3.83 -34.32
N ALA A 304 -8.10 -2.91 -35.25
CA ALA A 304 -8.88 -1.67 -35.36
C ALA A 304 -10.37 -1.95 -35.65
N ALA A 305 -10.70 -2.94 -36.48
CA ALA A 305 -12.08 -3.35 -36.78
C ALA A 305 -12.79 -4.03 -35.60
N GLU A 306 -12.06 -4.55 -34.62
CA GLU A 306 -12.62 -5.04 -33.34
C GLU A 306 -12.87 -3.84 -32.41
N ALA A 307 -11.86 -2.97 -32.21
CA ALA A 307 -11.97 -1.79 -31.35
C ALA A 307 -13.05 -0.78 -31.80
N LEU A 308 -13.22 -0.57 -33.11
CA LEU A 308 -14.26 0.30 -33.67
C LEU A 308 -15.70 -0.15 -33.33
N GLN A 309 -15.91 -1.40 -32.91
CA GLN A 309 -17.22 -1.89 -32.44
C GLN A 309 -17.58 -1.37 -31.04
N ASN A 310 -16.59 -1.00 -30.23
CA ASN A 310 -16.79 -0.32 -28.95
C ASN A 310 -17.21 1.15 -29.18
N GLY A 311 -16.65 1.75 -30.24
CA GLY A 311 -16.75 3.16 -30.59
C GLY A 311 -18.15 3.66 -30.90
N TYR A 312 -18.27 4.99 -31.02
CA TYR A 312 -19.51 5.67 -31.36
C TYR A 312 -19.29 7.11 -31.81
N THR A 313 -20.26 7.63 -32.57
CA THR A 313 -20.35 9.04 -32.95
C THR A 313 -21.59 9.68 -32.32
N VAL A 314 -21.45 10.88 -31.79
CA VAL A 314 -22.54 11.67 -31.20
C VAL A 314 -22.66 12.98 -31.97
N VAL A 315 -23.79 13.19 -32.64
CA VAL A 315 -24.13 14.48 -33.23
C VAL A 315 -24.80 15.35 -32.16
N VAL A 316 -24.28 16.57 -31.96
CA VAL A 316 -24.74 17.52 -30.94
C VAL A 316 -25.19 18.84 -31.56
N ALA A 317 -26.11 19.53 -30.91
CA ALA A 317 -26.61 20.84 -31.36
C ALA A 317 -25.63 21.98 -31.06
N SER A 318 -24.61 21.76 -30.22
CA SER A 318 -23.63 22.79 -29.85
C SER A 318 -22.32 22.23 -29.27
N LEU A 319 -21.27 23.05 -29.29
CA LEU A 319 -20.03 22.76 -28.57
C LEU A 319 -20.22 22.72 -27.03
N ASP A 320 -21.30 23.30 -26.52
CA ASP A 320 -21.65 23.26 -25.09
C ASP A 320 -22.10 21.86 -24.66
N GLU A 321 -22.85 21.17 -25.52
CA GLU A 321 -23.18 19.75 -25.36
C GLU A 321 -21.93 18.86 -25.54
N ALA A 322 -21.01 19.21 -26.43
CA ALA A 322 -19.74 18.50 -26.58
C ALA A 322 -18.88 18.57 -25.31
N VAL A 323 -18.76 19.75 -24.68
CA VAL A 323 -18.11 19.92 -23.36
C VAL A 323 -18.81 19.07 -22.29
N ALA A 324 -20.15 19.03 -22.28
CA ALA A 324 -20.92 18.23 -21.33
C ALA A 324 -20.77 16.70 -21.56
N ILE A 325 -20.57 16.26 -22.81
CA ILE A 325 -20.22 14.87 -23.14
C ILE A 325 -18.82 14.55 -22.64
N ASN A 326 -17.81 15.37 -22.98
CA ASN A 326 -16.45 15.20 -22.48
C ASN A 326 -16.42 15.07 -20.95
N ASP A 327 -17.03 16.03 -20.25
CA ASP A 327 -17.04 16.07 -18.78
C ASP A 327 -17.89 14.96 -18.14
N ARG A 328 -18.71 14.23 -18.92
CA ARG A 328 -19.41 12.99 -18.51
C ARG A 328 -18.57 11.73 -18.77
N LEU A 329 -17.78 11.71 -19.84
CA LEU A 329 -16.89 10.58 -20.14
C LEU A 329 -15.63 10.60 -19.29
N ALA A 330 -14.91 11.74 -19.24
CA ALA A 330 -13.60 11.89 -18.59
C ALA A 330 -12.57 10.86 -19.10
N VAL A 331 -12.39 10.85 -20.42
CA VAL A 331 -11.52 9.92 -21.17
C VAL A 331 -10.03 10.19 -20.99
N GLU A 332 -9.22 9.27 -21.53
CA GLU A 332 -7.76 9.36 -21.60
C GLU A 332 -7.30 10.49 -22.54
N HIS A 333 -7.69 10.46 -23.83
CA HIS A 333 -7.28 11.42 -24.86
C HIS A 333 -8.45 12.25 -25.37
N VAL A 334 -8.25 13.56 -25.54
CA VAL A 334 -9.24 14.48 -26.13
C VAL A 334 -8.59 15.34 -27.20
N GLU A 335 -9.19 15.39 -28.40
CA GLU A 335 -8.72 16.22 -29.50
C GLU A 335 -9.75 17.28 -29.90
N LEU A 336 -9.30 18.54 -30.04
CA LEU A 336 -10.15 19.68 -30.36
C LEU A 336 -9.93 20.18 -31.79
N HIS A 337 -10.56 19.47 -32.73
CA HIS A 337 -10.62 19.75 -34.16
C HIS A 337 -11.69 20.82 -34.48
N VAL A 338 -11.59 21.97 -33.81
CA VAL A 338 -12.53 23.11 -33.92
C VAL A 338 -11.77 24.42 -34.16
N LYS A 339 -12.44 25.44 -34.73
CA LYS A 339 -11.81 26.74 -35.04
C LYS A 339 -11.26 27.45 -33.81
N GLU A 340 -12.08 27.59 -32.77
CA GLU A 340 -11.73 28.29 -31.52
C GLU A 340 -11.22 27.32 -30.44
N SER A 341 -10.33 26.40 -30.83
CA SER A 341 -9.90 25.25 -30.02
C SER A 341 -9.35 25.63 -28.64
N MET A 342 -8.51 26.67 -28.54
CA MET A 342 -7.99 27.17 -27.27
C MET A 342 -9.05 27.81 -26.35
N ALA A 343 -10.17 28.31 -26.92
CA ALA A 343 -11.29 28.81 -26.13
C ALA A 343 -12.14 27.66 -25.59
N LEU A 344 -12.31 26.59 -26.38
CA LEU A 344 -13.01 25.37 -25.96
C LEU A 344 -12.20 24.56 -24.93
N ALA A 345 -10.89 24.45 -25.10
CA ALA A 345 -9.96 23.77 -24.19
C ALA A 345 -10.12 24.23 -22.73
N ARG A 346 -10.23 25.54 -22.51
CA ARG A 346 -10.41 26.17 -21.19
C ARG A 346 -11.74 25.86 -20.50
N ARG A 347 -12.67 25.17 -21.18
CA ARG A 347 -14.01 24.83 -20.67
C ARG A 347 -14.13 23.37 -20.22
N LEU A 348 -13.23 22.50 -20.70
CA LEU A 348 -13.18 21.09 -20.29
C LEU A 348 -12.67 20.97 -18.85
N LYS A 349 -13.22 20.02 -18.09
CA LYS A 349 -12.83 19.79 -16.68
C LYS A 349 -12.09 18.48 -16.46
N HIS A 350 -12.23 17.52 -17.37
CA HIS A 350 -11.71 16.17 -17.20
C HIS A 350 -11.18 15.62 -18.54
N TYR A 351 -9.91 15.25 -18.55
CA TYR A 351 -9.18 14.60 -19.65
C TYR A 351 -7.82 14.11 -19.09
N GLY A 352 -7.23 13.07 -19.66
CA GLY A 352 -5.84 12.70 -19.37
C GLY A 352 -4.85 13.58 -20.13
N GLY A 353 -4.96 13.55 -21.46
CA GLY A 353 -4.23 14.38 -22.42
C GLY A 353 -5.20 15.20 -23.27
N LEU A 354 -4.79 16.40 -23.67
CA LEU A 354 -5.60 17.33 -24.45
C LEU A 354 -4.80 17.91 -25.61
N PHE A 355 -5.26 17.64 -26.83
CA PHE A 355 -4.67 18.06 -28.09
C PHE A 355 -5.54 19.14 -28.73
N VAL A 356 -4.95 20.27 -29.11
CA VAL A 356 -5.72 21.52 -29.34
C VAL A 356 -5.46 22.12 -30.72
N GLY A 357 -6.48 22.04 -31.59
CA GLY A 357 -6.41 22.42 -33.00
C GLY A 357 -5.88 21.30 -33.89
N ALA A 358 -6.30 21.27 -35.15
CA ALA A 358 -6.06 20.17 -36.11
C ALA A 358 -4.59 19.95 -36.55
N GLY A 359 -3.62 20.54 -35.85
CA GLY A 359 -2.18 20.24 -35.96
C GLY A 359 -1.62 19.50 -34.74
N ALA A 360 -2.47 19.12 -33.79
CA ALA A 360 -2.12 18.38 -32.59
C ALA A 360 -3.06 17.17 -32.44
N ALA A 361 -2.47 15.97 -32.33
CA ALA A 361 -3.17 14.69 -32.21
C ALA A 361 -2.44 13.75 -31.24
N GLU A 362 -3.13 12.72 -30.77
CA GLU A 362 -2.70 11.68 -29.80
C GLU A 362 -1.30 11.14 -30.11
N VAL A 363 -1.09 10.73 -31.36
CA VAL A 363 0.17 10.21 -31.92
C VAL A 363 1.39 11.11 -31.65
N LEU A 364 1.21 12.44 -31.54
CA LEU A 364 2.29 13.38 -31.23
C LEU A 364 2.61 13.42 -29.73
N GLY A 365 1.62 13.18 -28.87
CA GLY A 365 1.82 12.95 -27.45
C GLY A 365 2.61 11.66 -27.22
N ASP A 366 2.09 10.55 -27.71
CA ASP A 366 2.62 9.19 -27.54
C ASP A 366 4.08 9.01 -27.93
N TYR A 367 4.46 9.56 -29.09
CA TYR A 367 5.84 9.49 -29.58
C TYR A 367 6.70 10.72 -29.17
N GLY A 368 6.23 11.42 -28.12
CA GLY A 368 7.02 12.28 -27.25
C GLY A 368 7.26 13.69 -27.77
N ALA A 369 6.19 14.44 -28.03
CA ALA A 369 6.24 15.91 -28.07
C ALA A 369 6.74 16.52 -26.73
N GLY A 370 6.48 15.85 -25.60
CA GLY A 370 6.93 16.27 -24.27
C GLY A 370 6.05 15.74 -23.13
N PRO A 371 4.72 15.92 -23.20
CA PRO A 371 3.77 15.30 -22.27
C PRO A 371 3.87 13.77 -22.21
N ASN A 372 3.34 13.18 -21.12
CA ASN A 372 3.42 11.76 -20.87
C ASN A 372 2.14 11.04 -21.33
N HIS A 373 2.28 9.91 -22.03
CA HIS A 373 1.15 9.10 -22.51
C HIS A 373 0.64 8.04 -21.54
N THR A 374 1.26 7.86 -20.37
CA THR A 374 0.66 7.01 -19.32
C THR A 374 -0.44 7.79 -18.62
N LEU A 375 -1.68 7.61 -19.09
CA LEU A 375 -2.81 8.50 -18.80
C LEU A 375 -4.02 7.77 -18.16
N PRO A 376 -4.90 8.52 -17.44
CA PRO A 376 -6.00 7.94 -16.68
C PRO A 376 -7.24 7.64 -17.53
N THR A 377 -7.56 6.37 -17.71
CA THR A 377 -8.68 5.89 -18.56
C THR A 377 -9.93 5.49 -17.74
N GLY A 378 -11.04 5.15 -18.38
CA GLY A 378 -12.23 4.57 -17.73
C GLY A 378 -13.03 5.56 -16.87
N GLY A 379 -12.93 6.85 -17.16
CA GLY A 379 -13.49 7.93 -16.36
C GLY A 379 -12.64 8.36 -15.15
N THR A 380 -11.41 7.84 -15.01
CA THR A 380 -10.54 8.13 -13.85
C THR A 380 -9.83 9.48 -13.93
N ALA A 381 -9.84 10.16 -15.09
CA ALA A 381 -9.37 11.55 -15.30
C ALA A 381 -10.12 12.62 -14.47
N ARG A 382 -11.11 12.20 -13.66
CA ARG A 382 -11.77 13.02 -12.63
C ARG A 382 -10.99 13.15 -11.33
N SER A 383 -10.11 12.19 -11.06
CA SER A 383 -9.44 12.00 -9.77
C SER A 383 -7.92 11.85 -9.90
N PHE A 384 -7.45 11.47 -11.10
CA PHE A 384 -6.04 11.28 -11.42
C PHE A 384 -5.67 12.17 -12.61
N GLY A 385 -4.41 12.60 -12.67
CA GLY A 385 -3.79 13.13 -13.88
C GLY A 385 -2.84 12.11 -14.49
N GLY A 386 -2.23 12.48 -15.62
CA GLY A 386 -1.17 11.69 -16.24
C GLY A 386 0.07 11.48 -15.38
N LEU A 387 0.85 10.46 -15.73
CA LEU A 387 2.17 10.21 -15.13
C LEU A 387 3.05 11.45 -15.27
N SER A 388 3.60 11.90 -14.15
CA SER A 388 4.39 13.13 -14.07
C SER A 388 5.53 12.97 -13.07
N VAL A 389 6.42 13.95 -13.02
CA VAL A 389 7.45 13.98 -11.96
C VAL A 389 6.84 14.01 -10.55
N PHE A 390 5.61 14.52 -10.40
CA PHE A 390 4.91 14.59 -9.11
C PHE A 390 4.53 13.21 -8.58
N THR A 391 4.28 12.22 -9.45
CA THR A 391 4.05 10.82 -9.07
C THR A 391 5.22 10.23 -8.27
N PHE A 392 6.44 10.72 -8.50
CA PHE A 392 7.66 10.30 -7.82
C PHE A 392 8.07 11.21 -6.65
N LEU A 393 7.34 12.30 -6.40
CA LEU A 393 7.69 13.30 -5.38
C LEU A 393 6.80 13.19 -4.14
N ARG A 394 7.44 13.22 -2.97
CA ARG A 394 6.83 13.16 -1.65
C ARG A 394 6.92 14.54 -1.01
N THR A 395 5.79 15.21 -0.84
CA THR A 395 5.69 16.44 -0.05
C THR A 395 5.82 16.09 1.43
N ARG A 396 6.93 16.48 2.05
CA ARG A 396 7.23 16.23 3.48
C ARG A 396 7.10 17.54 4.24
N THR A 397 6.05 17.67 5.06
CA THR A 397 5.87 18.84 5.93
C THR A 397 6.90 18.86 7.07
N TRP A 398 7.25 20.06 7.51
CA TRP A 398 8.15 20.29 8.64
C TRP A 398 7.70 21.53 9.43
N MET A 399 8.14 21.62 10.69
CA MET A 399 7.90 22.77 11.56
C MET A 399 9.11 22.97 12.49
N ARG A 400 9.51 24.22 12.68
CA ARG A 400 10.57 24.66 13.60
C ARG A 400 9.99 25.77 14.47
N VAL A 401 10.15 25.65 15.79
CA VAL A 401 9.79 26.70 16.76
C VAL A 401 11.06 27.01 17.54
N ASP A 402 11.57 28.21 17.34
CA ASP A 402 12.82 28.71 17.94
C ASP A 402 12.52 29.55 19.20
N ASP A 403 11.38 30.25 19.22
CA ASP A 403 10.90 31.06 20.33
C ASP A 403 9.57 30.50 20.90
N ALA A 404 9.66 29.79 22.01
CA ALA A 404 8.51 29.24 22.72
C ALA A 404 7.59 30.29 23.37
N HIS A 405 8.09 31.52 23.61
CA HIS A 405 7.30 32.63 24.15
C HIS A 405 6.43 33.27 23.04
N ALA A 406 7.02 33.59 21.89
CA ALA A 406 6.26 34.04 20.72
C ALA A 406 5.29 32.96 20.18
N ALA A 407 5.57 31.67 20.40
CA ALA A 407 4.65 30.57 20.14
C ALA A 407 3.53 30.40 21.21
N GLY A 408 3.51 31.20 22.28
CA GLY A 408 2.73 30.94 23.49
C GLY A 408 1.23 30.73 23.28
N THR A 409 0.59 31.50 22.40
CA THR A 409 -0.84 31.33 22.05
C THR A 409 -1.07 29.99 21.35
N MET A 410 -0.29 29.69 20.30
CA MET A 410 -0.38 28.43 19.54
C MET A 410 -0.16 27.19 20.43
N ILE A 411 0.76 27.27 21.40
CA ILE A 411 0.99 26.19 22.38
C ILE A 411 -0.22 26.07 23.34
N SER A 412 -0.82 27.19 23.75
CA SER A 412 -2.02 27.21 24.61
C SER A 412 -3.25 26.64 23.90
N ASP A 413 -3.43 26.95 22.62
CA ASP A 413 -4.49 26.40 21.77
C ASP A 413 -4.31 24.90 21.56
N ALA A 414 -3.08 24.44 21.25
CA ALA A 414 -2.75 23.02 21.12
C ALA A 414 -3.00 22.25 22.45
N LYS A 415 -2.66 22.85 23.60
CA LYS A 415 -3.03 22.32 24.92
C LYS A 415 -4.54 22.18 25.06
N ARG A 416 -5.30 23.23 24.70
CA ARG A 416 -6.75 23.26 24.88
C ARG A 416 -7.50 22.30 23.96
N LEU A 417 -7.06 22.15 22.71
CA LEU A 417 -7.59 21.14 21.79
C LEU A 417 -7.33 19.73 22.33
N GLY A 418 -6.12 19.44 22.82
CA GLY A 418 -5.81 18.16 23.45
C GLY A 418 -6.68 17.84 24.68
N GLU A 419 -7.10 18.84 25.46
CA GLU A 419 -8.08 18.66 26.54
C GLU A 419 -9.50 18.38 26.01
N MET A 420 -9.93 19.13 24.98
CA MET A 420 -11.27 19.02 24.39
C MET A 420 -11.48 17.66 23.67
N GLU A 421 -10.42 17.09 23.11
CA GLU A 421 -10.41 15.77 22.46
C GLU A 421 -10.15 14.62 23.46
N GLY A 422 -9.89 14.92 24.74
CA GLY A 422 -9.52 13.93 25.76
C GLY A 422 -8.10 13.35 25.59
N LEU A 423 -7.30 13.88 24.67
CA LEU A 423 -5.92 13.53 24.39
C LEU A 423 -4.95 14.20 25.38
N PHE A 424 -5.15 13.99 26.69
CA PHE A 424 -4.40 14.69 27.75
C PHE A 424 -2.87 14.56 27.66
N GLY A 425 -2.33 13.49 27.05
CA GLY A 425 -0.90 13.37 26.76
C GLY A 425 -0.38 14.39 25.75
N HIS A 426 -1.18 14.75 24.74
CA HIS A 426 -0.88 15.85 23.81
C HIS A 426 -0.98 17.20 24.53
N ALA A 427 -1.99 17.38 25.39
CA ALA A 427 -2.16 18.60 26.18
C ALA A 427 -0.97 18.84 27.13
N ALA A 428 -0.48 17.80 27.81
CA ALA A 428 0.70 17.85 28.66
C ALA A 428 1.98 18.14 27.86
N ALA A 429 2.16 17.51 26.69
CA ALA A 429 3.29 17.77 25.80
C ALA A 429 3.32 19.21 25.25
N ALA A 430 2.15 19.81 25.01
CA ALA A 430 2.05 21.24 24.71
C ALA A 430 2.41 22.08 25.94
N ALA A 431 1.77 21.85 27.09
CA ALA A 431 1.98 22.61 28.33
C ALA A 431 3.46 22.67 28.78
N ALA A 432 4.21 21.58 28.62
CA ALA A 432 5.63 21.51 28.96
C ALA A 432 6.52 22.52 28.20
N ARG A 433 6.07 22.99 27.02
CA ARG A 433 6.81 23.97 26.21
C ARG A 433 6.67 25.40 26.75
N LEU A 434 5.52 25.75 27.34
CA LEU A 434 5.34 27.02 28.06
C LEU A 434 6.22 27.10 29.31
N ALA A 435 6.36 25.99 30.03
CA ALA A 435 7.21 25.88 31.23
C ALA A 435 8.72 25.92 30.93
N SER A 436 9.12 25.97 29.65
CA SER A 436 10.51 25.93 29.20
C SER A 436 11.01 27.26 28.60
N ALA A 437 10.18 28.32 28.62
CA ALA A 437 10.60 29.64 28.16
C ALA A 437 11.63 30.26 29.14
N PRO A 438 12.78 30.78 28.66
CA PRO A 438 13.85 31.25 29.53
C PRO A 438 13.52 32.63 30.15
N ASN A 439 13.07 32.64 31.40
CA ASN A 439 13.12 33.85 32.22
C ASN A 439 14.58 34.29 32.40
N GLY A 440 14.88 35.52 32.00
CA GLY A 440 16.23 36.06 32.07
C GLY A 440 16.72 36.34 33.49
N THR A 441 18.05 36.43 33.62
CA THR A 441 18.82 36.80 34.83
C THR A 441 18.78 35.80 36.00
N GLY A 442 19.92 35.15 36.24
CA GLY A 442 20.13 34.26 37.40
C GLY A 442 21.48 33.54 37.29
N SER A 443 22.45 33.88 38.14
CA SER A 443 23.77 33.24 38.14
C SER A 443 23.70 31.79 38.64
N PRO A 444 24.40 30.82 38.02
CA PRO A 444 24.28 29.40 38.36
C PRO A 444 24.98 29.07 39.70
N SER A 445 24.26 29.21 40.81
CA SER A 445 24.69 28.64 42.09
C SER A 445 24.63 27.11 42.04
N LYS A 446 25.73 26.42 42.38
CA LYS A 446 25.78 24.96 42.44
C LYS A 446 24.76 24.38 43.43
N ARG A 447 23.79 23.59 42.96
CA ARG A 447 23.20 22.47 43.72
C ARG A 447 22.41 21.47 42.87
N ASP A 448 22.46 20.22 43.32
CA ASP A 448 21.69 19.01 42.95
C ASP A 448 21.11 18.84 41.55
N VAL A 449 21.67 17.84 40.84
CA VAL A 449 20.94 17.09 39.80
C VAL A 449 20.01 16.09 40.49
N SER A 450 18.95 16.59 41.13
CA SER A 450 17.86 15.72 41.56
C SER A 450 17.13 15.19 40.32
N THR A 451 17.14 13.87 40.14
CA THR A 451 16.45 13.22 39.03
C THR A 451 14.95 13.40 39.20
N LYS A 452 14.34 14.28 38.40
CA LYS A 452 12.88 14.32 38.25
C LYS A 452 12.44 13.00 37.62
N ARG A 453 12.06 12.06 38.50
CA ARG A 453 11.33 10.83 38.18
C ARG A 453 10.15 11.16 37.25
N TRP A 454 9.74 10.14 36.50
CA TRP A 454 8.44 10.12 35.86
C TRP A 454 7.34 10.51 36.85
N ASP A 455 6.27 11.16 36.39
CA ASP A 455 5.20 11.60 37.28
C ASP A 455 4.45 10.39 37.89
N THR A 456 4.78 10.07 39.13
CA THR A 456 4.21 8.96 39.89
C THR A 456 2.85 9.29 40.52
N THR A 457 2.20 10.40 40.13
CA THR A 457 0.79 10.65 40.49
C THR A 457 -0.21 9.83 39.63
N SER A 458 0.28 9.15 38.60
CA SER A 458 -0.44 8.06 37.93
C SER A 458 -0.42 6.79 38.81
N ASP A 459 -1.50 6.54 39.54
CA ASP A 459 -1.77 5.28 40.26
C ASP A 459 -2.06 4.12 39.28
N ARG A 460 -1.06 3.75 38.48
CA ARG A 460 -1.13 2.73 37.43
C ARG A 460 0.17 1.97 37.31
N LEU A 461 0.10 0.65 37.46
CA LEU A 461 1.21 -0.28 37.25
C LEU A 461 1.76 -0.15 35.82
N HIS A 462 3.06 0.05 35.68
CA HIS A 462 3.77 0.02 34.41
C HIS A 462 4.15 -1.42 34.04
N PHE A 463 3.77 -1.88 32.84
CA PHE A 463 3.98 -3.27 32.39
C PHE A 463 4.74 -3.31 31.07
N ALA A 464 6.02 -3.69 31.11
CA ALA A 464 6.90 -3.81 29.95
C ALA A 464 6.62 -5.06 29.11
N LEU A 465 6.58 -4.88 27.80
CA LEU A 465 6.29 -5.93 26.83
C LEU A 465 7.25 -5.86 25.63
N PRO A 466 7.67 -7.00 25.05
CA PRO A 466 8.60 -7.02 23.93
C PRO A 466 7.91 -6.51 22.65
N LYS A 467 8.38 -5.38 22.12
CA LYS A 467 7.75 -4.68 20.99
C LYS A 467 7.93 -5.37 19.64
N LYS A 468 8.94 -6.25 19.52
CA LYS A 468 9.25 -7.12 18.38
C LYS A 468 10.08 -8.33 18.85
N GLY A 469 10.21 -9.35 18.00
CA GLY A 469 11.04 -10.54 18.25
C GLY A 469 10.24 -11.80 18.59
N ARG A 470 10.93 -12.94 18.75
CA ARG A 470 10.36 -14.31 18.73
C ARG A 470 9.22 -14.58 19.73
N ILE A 471 9.22 -13.89 20.88
CA ILE A 471 8.17 -14.02 21.91
C ILE A 471 7.04 -12.98 21.79
N ALA A 472 7.21 -11.92 21.00
CA ALA A 472 6.34 -10.74 21.03
C ALA A 472 4.87 -11.05 20.71
N GLU A 473 4.60 -11.71 19.57
CA GLU A 473 3.22 -12.03 19.18
C GLU A 473 2.53 -12.92 20.22
N LYS A 474 3.23 -13.93 20.73
CA LYS A 474 2.73 -14.82 21.79
C LYS A 474 2.37 -14.03 23.04
N CYS A 475 3.19 -13.06 23.46
CA CYS A 475 2.87 -12.16 24.59
C CYS A 475 1.57 -11.35 24.35
N LEU A 476 1.39 -10.77 23.15
CA LEU A 476 0.19 -9.98 22.83
C LEU A 476 -1.09 -10.84 22.80
N GLN A 477 -1.02 -12.02 22.20
CA GLN A 477 -2.12 -13.00 22.21
C GLN A 477 -2.49 -13.40 23.66
N PHE A 478 -1.48 -13.65 24.49
CA PHE A 478 -1.60 -14.12 25.86
C PHE A 478 -2.22 -13.09 26.82
N LEU A 479 -1.86 -11.81 26.68
CA LEU A 479 -2.48 -10.70 27.43
C LEU A 479 -3.97 -10.55 27.10
N LYS A 480 -4.31 -10.62 25.81
CA LYS A 480 -5.68 -10.55 25.32
C LYS A 480 -6.51 -11.74 25.81
N ALA A 481 -5.94 -12.93 25.82
CA ALA A 481 -6.58 -14.13 26.37
C ALA A 481 -6.70 -14.11 27.91
N SER A 482 -5.77 -13.42 28.60
CA SER A 482 -5.84 -13.11 30.05
C SER A 482 -6.81 -11.97 30.37
N GLY A 483 -7.55 -11.44 29.38
CA GLY A 483 -8.57 -10.40 29.57
C GLY A 483 -8.01 -9.02 29.90
N LEU A 484 -6.78 -8.68 29.49
CA LEU A 484 -6.30 -7.30 29.52
C LEU A 484 -6.76 -6.61 28.23
N GLU A 485 -7.76 -5.74 28.36
CA GLU A 485 -8.34 -5.01 27.22
C GLU A 485 -7.60 -3.69 27.03
N TYR A 486 -6.89 -3.54 25.92
CA TYR A 486 -6.20 -2.32 25.54
C TYR A 486 -6.40 -2.04 24.05
N ASP A 487 -6.05 -0.83 23.64
CA ASP A 487 -6.05 -0.40 22.25
C ASP A 487 -4.71 0.29 21.97
N ARG A 488 -4.10 0.00 20.83
CA ARG A 488 -2.74 0.43 20.49
C ARG A 488 -2.72 0.92 19.04
N PRO A 489 -2.72 2.24 18.80
CA PRO A 489 -2.47 2.79 17.47
C PRO A 489 -1.09 2.37 16.96
N GLU A 490 -0.94 2.25 15.65
CA GLU A 490 0.32 1.83 15.05
C GLU A 490 1.45 2.81 15.40
N ARG A 491 2.67 2.29 15.64
CA ARG A 491 3.89 3.05 16.00
C ARG A 491 3.90 3.73 17.38
N VAL A 492 2.88 3.57 18.22
CA VAL A 492 2.92 4.08 19.62
C VAL A 492 3.51 3.02 20.55
N ASP A 493 4.58 3.33 21.28
CA ASP A 493 5.24 2.38 22.22
C ASP A 493 4.68 2.40 23.66
N VAL A 494 3.50 3.00 23.87
CA VAL A 494 2.73 2.94 25.13
C VAL A 494 1.24 2.70 24.82
N ALA A 495 0.54 1.91 25.62
CA ALA A 495 -0.93 1.74 25.52
C ALA A 495 -1.58 1.62 26.91
N LEU A 496 -2.79 2.16 27.07
CA LEU A 496 -3.54 2.07 28.32
C LEU A 496 -4.48 0.86 28.32
N VAL A 497 -4.43 0.07 29.39
CA VAL A 497 -5.45 -0.96 29.65
C VAL A 497 -6.74 -0.25 30.11
N ARG A 498 -7.85 -0.57 29.46
CA ARG A 498 -9.19 -0.01 29.68
C ARG A 498 -9.90 -0.60 30.90
N ASN A 499 -9.61 -1.86 31.24
CA ASN A 499 -10.32 -2.61 32.29
C ASN A 499 -9.50 -2.88 33.58
N LEU A 500 -8.29 -2.33 33.69
CA LEU A 500 -7.41 -2.33 34.87
C LEU A 500 -6.53 -1.06 34.87
N PRO A 501 -6.06 -0.55 36.03
CA PRO A 501 -5.14 0.57 36.09
C PRO A 501 -3.70 0.13 35.75
N ILE A 502 -3.47 -0.18 34.47
CA ILE A 502 -2.20 -0.67 33.93
C ILE A 502 -1.82 0.15 32.69
N THR A 503 -0.56 0.52 32.59
CA THR A 503 0.03 1.16 31.41
C THR A 503 1.02 0.17 30.77
N LEU A 504 0.69 -0.32 29.58
CA LEU A 504 1.57 -1.20 28.80
C LEU A 504 2.67 -0.35 28.13
N VAL A 505 3.93 -0.78 28.26
CA VAL A 505 5.09 -0.11 27.68
C VAL A 505 5.81 -1.09 26.76
N PHE A 506 5.99 -0.74 25.49
CA PHE A 506 6.52 -1.65 24.47
C PHE A 506 8.00 -1.37 24.21
N LEU A 507 8.87 -2.19 24.83
CA LEU A 507 10.33 -2.02 24.81
C LEU A 507 11.01 -3.08 23.92
N PRO A 508 12.25 -2.86 23.46
CA PRO A 508 13.11 -3.95 22.99
C PRO A 508 13.27 -5.02 24.10
N ALA A 509 13.27 -6.30 23.75
CA ALA A 509 13.24 -7.38 24.74
C ALA A 509 14.44 -7.35 25.73
N ALA A 510 15.62 -6.98 25.23
CA ALA A 510 16.85 -6.83 26.01
C ALA A 510 16.76 -5.79 27.14
N ASP A 511 15.99 -4.72 26.94
CA ASP A 511 15.86 -3.65 27.93
C ASP A 511 14.92 -4.03 29.08
N ILE A 512 13.99 -4.97 28.87
CA ILE A 512 12.88 -5.26 29.80
C ILE A 512 13.39 -5.72 31.17
N ALA A 513 14.34 -6.65 31.23
CA ALA A 513 14.88 -7.13 32.50
C ALA A 513 15.47 -5.97 33.31
N LYS A 514 16.31 -5.15 32.66
CA LYS A 514 16.97 -3.99 33.26
C LYS A 514 15.97 -2.94 33.75
N TYR A 515 14.99 -2.56 32.93
CA TYR A 515 13.98 -1.56 33.30
C TYR A 515 13.09 -2.02 34.47
N VAL A 516 12.82 -3.34 34.58
CA VAL A 516 12.13 -3.90 35.74
C VAL A 516 13.04 -3.95 36.97
N GLY A 517 14.31 -4.38 36.83
CA GLY A 517 15.25 -4.43 37.96
C GLY A 517 15.58 -3.06 38.56
N GLU A 518 15.75 -2.04 37.72
CA GLU A 518 16.00 -0.65 38.14
C GLU A 518 14.76 0.05 38.74
N GLY A 519 13.58 -0.56 38.68
CA GLY A 519 12.32 0.04 39.16
C GLY A 519 11.78 1.16 38.27
N ASN A 520 12.24 1.23 37.01
CA ASN A 520 11.66 2.10 35.99
C ASN A 520 10.28 1.58 35.50
N VAL A 521 10.04 0.27 35.68
CA VAL A 521 8.79 -0.43 35.34
C VAL A 521 8.49 -1.48 36.42
N ASP A 522 7.22 -1.65 36.82
CA ASP A 522 6.83 -2.58 37.89
C ASP A 522 6.87 -4.07 37.50
N LEU A 523 6.52 -4.37 36.25
CA LEU A 523 6.24 -5.71 35.75
C LEU A 523 6.73 -5.84 34.31
N GLY A 524 7.17 -7.02 33.88
CA GLY A 524 7.60 -7.26 32.50
C GLY A 524 7.46 -8.71 32.03
N ILE A 525 7.41 -8.92 30.72
CA ILE A 525 7.60 -10.25 30.11
C ILE A 525 8.88 -10.24 29.27
N THR A 526 9.81 -11.14 29.54
CA THR A 526 11.03 -11.32 28.73
C THR A 526 11.56 -12.76 28.84
N GLY A 527 12.68 -13.06 28.18
CA GLY A 527 13.36 -14.36 28.27
C GLY A 527 14.20 -14.51 29.54
N GLU A 528 14.32 -15.73 30.06
CA GLU A 528 15.23 -16.04 31.17
C GLU A 528 16.71 -15.80 30.80
N ASP A 529 17.03 -15.94 29.50
CA ASP A 529 18.29 -15.54 28.88
C ASP A 529 18.60 -14.04 29.05
N ILE A 530 17.61 -13.16 28.80
CA ILE A 530 17.77 -11.72 28.98
C ILE A 530 17.95 -11.35 30.46
N ILE A 531 17.31 -12.08 31.38
CA ILE A 531 17.45 -11.83 32.83
C ILE A 531 18.83 -12.24 33.33
N ALA A 532 19.35 -13.38 32.86
CA ALA A 532 20.70 -13.83 33.18
C ALA A 532 21.76 -12.86 32.63
N GLU A 533 21.58 -12.38 31.40
CA GLU A 533 22.50 -11.44 30.74
C GLU A 533 22.45 -10.02 31.33
N ALA A 534 21.28 -9.55 31.77
CA ALA A 534 21.14 -8.19 32.31
C ALA A 534 21.76 -8.01 33.72
N GLY A 535 22.06 -9.09 34.45
CA GLY A 535 22.71 -9.03 35.76
C GLY A 535 21.92 -8.34 36.88
N VAL A 536 20.62 -8.12 36.70
CA VAL A 536 19.76 -7.35 37.63
C VAL A 536 18.91 -8.24 38.53
N SER A 537 18.61 -7.74 39.73
CA SER A 537 17.68 -8.39 40.66
C SER A 537 16.23 -8.12 40.24
N VAL A 538 15.49 -9.19 39.91
CA VAL A 538 14.06 -9.17 39.58
C VAL A 538 13.38 -10.39 40.18
N GLU A 539 12.12 -10.24 40.62
CA GLU A 539 11.32 -11.38 41.09
C GLU A 539 10.74 -12.13 39.89
N ARG A 540 11.07 -13.43 39.78
CA ARG A 540 10.52 -14.31 38.73
C ARG A 540 9.13 -14.79 39.15
N GLU A 541 8.10 -14.08 38.72
CA GLU A 541 6.71 -14.35 39.10
C GLU A 541 6.24 -15.72 38.62
N MET A 542 6.54 -16.08 37.36
CA MET A 542 6.17 -17.38 36.76
C MET A 542 6.81 -17.57 35.38
N ALA A 543 7.11 -18.84 35.04
CA ALA A 543 7.35 -19.26 33.67
C ALA A 543 6.04 -19.28 32.85
N LEU A 544 6.07 -18.84 31.60
CA LEU A 544 4.88 -18.74 30.73
C LEU A 544 4.71 -19.95 29.78
N GLY A 545 5.65 -20.89 29.77
CA GLY A 545 5.54 -22.13 28.98
C GLY A 545 5.62 -21.94 27.46
N PHE A 546 6.19 -20.82 26.99
CA PHE A 546 6.46 -20.58 25.57
C PHE A 546 7.79 -19.87 25.36
N GLY A 547 8.33 -19.94 24.15
CA GLY A 547 9.65 -19.36 23.83
C GLY A 547 10.83 -20.19 24.33
N SER A 548 10.59 -21.45 24.71
CA SER A 548 11.62 -22.41 25.10
C SER A 548 12.71 -22.54 24.03
N CYS A 549 13.97 -22.30 24.39
CA CYS A 549 15.15 -22.61 23.57
C CYS A 549 16.37 -22.78 24.48
N ARG A 550 17.52 -23.11 23.88
CA ARG A 550 18.79 -23.31 24.57
C ARG A 550 19.81 -22.28 24.10
N LEU A 551 20.44 -21.53 25.01
CA LEU A 551 21.62 -20.74 24.70
C LEU A 551 22.82 -21.69 24.68
N SER A 552 23.48 -21.86 23.54
CA SER A 552 24.45 -22.96 23.36
C SER A 552 25.71 -22.52 22.63
N LEU A 553 26.82 -23.20 22.93
CA LEU A 553 28.09 -23.11 22.22
C LEU A 553 27.96 -23.82 20.86
N LEU A 554 28.27 -23.07 19.81
CA LEU A 554 28.10 -23.45 18.42
C LEU A 554 29.44 -23.32 17.68
N VAL A 555 29.84 -24.39 16.98
CA VAL A 555 31.16 -24.50 16.34
C VAL A 555 31.02 -24.94 14.88
N PRO A 556 31.98 -24.67 13.98
CA PRO A 556 31.94 -25.17 12.61
C PRO A 556 31.87 -26.71 12.59
N THR A 557 31.03 -27.31 11.73
CA THR A 557 30.72 -28.75 11.75
C THR A 557 31.93 -29.69 11.66
N GLN A 558 33.04 -29.23 11.11
CA GLN A 558 34.33 -29.95 11.11
C GLN A 558 34.92 -30.21 12.51
N HIS A 559 34.47 -29.48 13.53
CA HIS A 559 34.86 -29.61 14.95
C HIS A 559 33.80 -30.31 15.81
N ALA A 560 32.83 -31.03 15.22
CA ALA A 560 31.73 -31.67 15.95
C ALA A 560 32.15 -32.72 17.01
N SER A 561 33.42 -33.16 17.01
CA SER A 561 34.01 -34.06 18.01
C SER A 561 34.80 -33.36 19.12
N ALA A 562 34.85 -32.02 19.11
CA ALA A 562 35.51 -31.22 20.16
C ALA A 562 34.62 -31.04 21.40
N ARG A 563 35.22 -30.62 22.51
CA ARG A 563 34.55 -30.29 23.78
C ARG A 563 34.63 -28.79 24.04
N ALA A 564 33.76 -28.24 24.89
CA ALA A 564 33.80 -26.82 25.24
C ALA A 564 35.15 -26.39 25.87
N SER A 565 35.81 -27.29 26.60
CA SER A 565 37.19 -27.10 27.11
C SER A 565 38.21 -26.76 26.02
N ASP A 566 38.01 -27.29 24.82
CA ASP A 566 38.94 -27.17 23.71
C ASP A 566 38.82 -25.79 23.01
N TYR A 567 37.89 -24.94 23.48
CA TYR A 567 37.67 -23.56 23.06
C TYR A 567 38.07 -22.52 24.13
N ALA A 568 38.65 -22.94 25.27
CA ALA A 568 39.21 -22.01 26.24
C ALA A 568 40.37 -21.21 25.62
N GLY A 569 40.35 -19.88 25.77
CA GLY A 569 41.29 -18.95 25.14
C GLY A 569 40.95 -18.58 23.68
N CYS A 570 39.93 -19.18 23.06
CA CYS A 570 39.54 -18.86 21.68
C CYS A 570 38.73 -17.55 21.57
N ARG A 571 38.45 -17.10 20.33
CA ARG A 571 37.60 -15.94 20.05
C ARG A 571 36.14 -16.38 19.95
N ILE A 572 35.32 -15.96 20.91
CA ILE A 572 33.89 -16.27 20.95
C ILE A 572 33.09 -15.03 20.60
N VAL A 573 32.16 -15.14 19.65
CA VAL A 573 31.20 -14.07 19.33
C VAL A 573 29.81 -14.43 19.82
N THR A 574 29.12 -13.48 20.45
CA THR A 574 27.81 -13.72 21.05
C THR A 574 27.01 -12.42 21.19
N SER A 575 25.69 -12.53 21.38
CA SER A 575 24.86 -11.44 21.89
C SER A 575 24.62 -11.52 23.42
N PHE A 576 25.16 -12.54 24.09
CA PHE A 576 25.04 -12.84 25.52
C PHE A 576 26.43 -12.93 26.22
N PRO A 577 27.23 -11.84 26.22
CA PRO A 577 28.59 -11.85 26.76
C PRO A 577 28.70 -12.17 28.26
N GLU A 578 27.77 -11.75 29.11
CA GLU A 578 27.86 -12.03 30.56
C GLU A 578 27.58 -13.51 30.86
N VAL A 579 26.54 -14.11 30.25
CA VAL A 579 26.27 -15.55 30.40
C VAL A 579 27.41 -16.39 29.78
N THR A 580 27.98 -15.93 28.66
CA THR A 580 29.13 -16.59 28.04
C THR A 580 30.37 -16.53 28.94
N ARG A 581 30.66 -15.39 29.59
CA ARG A 581 31.76 -15.29 30.56
C ARG A 581 31.56 -16.21 31.76
N ALA A 582 30.34 -16.28 32.30
CA ALA A 582 30.02 -17.15 33.42
C ALA A 582 30.28 -18.65 33.10
N PHE A 583 29.99 -19.08 31.87
CA PHE A 583 30.28 -20.44 31.41
C PHE A 583 31.78 -20.70 31.17
N PHE A 584 32.50 -19.77 30.53
CA PHE A 584 33.93 -19.95 30.23
C PHE A 584 34.85 -19.74 31.44
N ALA A 585 34.46 -18.95 32.46
CA ALA A 585 35.29 -18.68 33.65
C ALA A 585 35.93 -19.93 34.32
N PRO A 586 35.21 -21.04 34.59
CA PRO A 586 35.84 -22.27 35.11
C PRO A 586 36.73 -23.01 34.08
N LEU A 587 36.47 -22.87 32.78
CA LEU A 587 37.27 -23.48 31.71
C LEU A 587 38.59 -22.71 31.52
N ASP A 588 38.52 -21.39 31.48
CA ASP A 588 39.65 -20.46 31.44
C ASP A 588 40.59 -20.66 32.64
N ALA A 589 40.01 -20.81 33.84
CA ALA A 589 40.77 -21.09 35.06
C ALA A 589 41.48 -22.45 35.05
N ALA A 590 40.92 -23.47 34.37
CA ALA A 590 41.53 -24.78 34.20
C ALA A 590 42.59 -24.82 33.08
N ALA A 591 42.41 -24.01 32.03
CA ALA A 591 43.31 -23.93 30.88
C ALA A 591 44.48 -22.94 31.08
N GLY A 592 44.36 -21.98 32.00
CA GLY A 592 45.37 -20.95 32.24
C GLY A 592 45.38 -19.82 31.19
N CYS A 593 44.32 -19.72 30.38
CA CYS A 593 44.16 -18.72 29.32
C CYS A 593 42.75 -18.09 29.38
N ALA A 594 42.60 -16.85 28.92
CA ALA A 594 41.33 -16.13 28.98
C ALA A 594 40.63 -16.09 27.60
N THR A 595 39.37 -16.52 27.55
CA THR A 595 38.56 -16.59 26.32
C THR A 595 38.16 -15.20 25.82
N SER A 596 38.41 -14.92 24.54
CA SER A 596 38.20 -13.60 23.94
C SER A 596 36.74 -13.42 23.49
N ILE A 597 35.87 -13.09 24.44
CA ILE A 597 34.43 -12.94 24.24
C ILE A 597 34.09 -11.54 23.69
N LYS A 598 33.45 -11.47 22.53
CA LYS A 598 33.05 -10.24 21.85
C LYS A 598 31.54 -10.17 21.63
N PHE A 599 30.95 -9.04 22.00
CA PHE A 599 29.54 -8.73 21.74
C PHE A 599 29.32 -8.40 20.25
N VAL A 600 28.31 -9.03 19.63
CA VAL A 600 27.79 -8.70 18.30
C VAL A 600 26.26 -8.74 18.32
N SER A 601 25.62 -7.66 17.89
CA SER A 601 24.16 -7.54 17.83
C SER A 601 23.62 -7.98 16.46
N GLY A 602 23.23 -9.26 16.36
CA GLY A 602 22.59 -9.83 15.18
C GLY A 602 23.56 -10.48 14.18
N SER A 603 23.06 -11.49 13.46
CA SER A 603 23.82 -12.35 12.54
C SER A 603 25.11 -12.95 13.14
N VAL A 604 25.01 -13.41 14.39
CA VAL A 604 26.08 -14.09 15.12
C VAL A 604 26.54 -15.35 14.36
N GLU A 605 25.61 -16.06 13.72
CA GLU A 605 25.86 -17.26 12.91
C GLU A 605 26.84 -17.06 11.75
N ALA A 606 27.07 -15.83 11.29
CA ALA A 606 28.02 -15.53 10.23
C ALA A 606 29.48 -15.40 10.72
N ALA A 607 29.72 -15.20 12.03
CA ALA A 607 31.02 -14.77 12.54
C ALA A 607 32.15 -15.79 12.27
N CYS A 608 31.88 -17.09 12.44
CA CYS A 608 32.86 -18.14 12.13
C CYS A 608 33.20 -18.21 10.64
N LYS A 609 32.18 -18.12 9.76
CA LYS A 609 32.37 -18.17 8.30
C LYS A 609 33.14 -16.96 7.76
N LEU A 610 33.10 -15.84 8.48
CA LEU A 610 33.88 -14.63 8.20
C LEU A 610 35.26 -14.60 8.89
N GLY A 611 35.65 -15.66 9.61
CA GLY A 611 36.92 -15.73 10.35
C GLY A 611 37.02 -14.79 11.56
N LEU A 612 35.91 -14.17 11.96
CA LEU A 612 35.85 -13.20 13.07
C LEU A 612 35.83 -13.87 14.45
N ALA A 613 35.36 -15.13 14.50
CA ALA A 613 35.26 -15.96 15.69
C ALA A 613 35.67 -17.40 15.39
N ASP A 614 36.15 -18.11 16.40
CA ASP A 614 36.49 -19.54 16.32
C ASP A 614 35.27 -20.42 16.69
N ALA A 615 34.40 -19.89 17.56
CA ALA A 615 33.07 -20.42 17.88
C ALA A 615 32.10 -19.27 18.25
N VAL A 616 30.82 -19.56 18.36
CA VAL A 616 29.79 -18.58 18.75
C VAL A 616 28.86 -19.11 19.83
N VAL A 617 28.20 -18.21 20.57
CA VAL A 617 27.15 -18.55 21.54
C VAL A 617 25.87 -17.79 21.19
N ASP A 618 24.80 -18.52 20.88
CA ASP A 618 23.51 -17.96 20.47
C ASP A 618 22.33 -18.91 20.77
N LEU A 619 21.09 -18.44 20.58
CA LEU A 619 19.86 -19.15 20.91
C LEU A 619 19.46 -20.22 19.86
N VAL A 620 19.35 -21.46 20.31
CA VAL A 620 19.00 -22.66 19.53
C VAL A 620 17.61 -23.16 19.92
N GLU A 621 16.61 -22.91 19.05
CA GLU A 621 15.26 -23.49 19.19
C GLU A 621 15.17 -24.86 18.48
N THR A 622 15.32 -24.90 17.15
CA THR A 622 15.32 -26.14 16.33
C THR A 622 16.70 -26.50 15.75
N GLY A 623 17.68 -25.60 15.89
CA GLY A 623 19.00 -25.69 15.28
C GLY A 623 19.05 -25.62 13.75
N THR A 624 17.92 -25.36 13.06
CA THR A 624 17.89 -25.35 11.58
C THR A 624 18.75 -24.23 10.98
N THR A 625 18.67 -23.02 11.54
CA THR A 625 19.47 -21.87 11.11
C THR A 625 20.96 -22.11 11.28
N MET A 626 21.37 -22.66 12.43
CA MET A 626 22.79 -22.91 12.73
C MET A 626 23.37 -24.02 11.84
N ARG A 627 22.62 -25.10 11.58
CA ARG A 627 23.02 -26.10 10.58
C ARG A 627 23.16 -25.52 9.17
N ALA A 628 22.29 -24.58 8.77
CA ALA A 628 22.41 -23.88 7.49
C ALA A 628 23.62 -22.91 7.41
N ALA A 629 24.07 -22.37 8.55
CA ALA A 629 25.31 -21.60 8.65
C ALA A 629 26.59 -22.46 8.61
N GLY A 630 26.46 -23.78 8.72
CA GLY A 630 27.60 -24.72 8.83
C GLY A 630 28.08 -24.94 10.27
N LEU A 631 27.22 -24.69 11.26
CA LEU A 631 27.50 -24.85 12.69
C LEU A 631 26.79 -26.08 13.28
N CYS A 632 27.45 -26.73 14.24
CA CYS A 632 26.85 -27.72 15.14
C CYS A 632 26.89 -27.23 16.60
N GLU A 633 26.04 -27.81 17.43
CA GLU A 633 25.91 -27.51 18.87
C GLU A 633 26.80 -28.47 19.67
N LEU A 634 27.68 -27.93 20.53
CA LEU A 634 28.51 -28.74 21.44
C LEU A 634 27.87 -28.87 22.83
N GLU A 635 27.49 -27.74 23.44
CA GLU A 635 27.07 -27.70 24.84
C GLU A 635 26.06 -26.56 25.07
N THR A 636 25.08 -26.78 25.95
CA THR A 636 24.07 -25.78 26.32
C THR A 636 24.47 -25.07 27.61
N LEU A 637 24.62 -23.75 27.54
CA LEU A 637 24.94 -22.89 28.68
C LEU A 637 23.71 -22.64 29.56
N LEU A 638 22.53 -22.48 28.95
CA LEU A 638 21.29 -22.11 29.63
C LEU A 638 20.06 -22.59 28.85
N GLU A 639 19.16 -23.33 29.49
CA GLU A 639 17.78 -23.47 29.02
C GLU A 639 16.98 -22.23 29.43
N THR A 640 16.20 -21.67 28.50
CA THR A 640 15.44 -20.43 28.70
C THR A 640 14.04 -20.51 28.10
N GLN A 641 13.05 -19.90 28.76
CA GLN A 641 11.74 -19.60 28.17
C GLN A 641 11.29 -18.16 28.46
N ALA A 642 10.12 -17.77 27.96
CA ALA A 642 9.48 -16.52 28.36
C ALA A 642 8.93 -16.63 29.79
N CYS A 643 9.24 -15.65 30.63
CA CYS A 643 8.74 -15.55 32.00
C CYS A 643 8.13 -14.17 32.29
N LEU A 644 7.28 -14.12 33.31
CA LEU A 644 6.79 -12.89 33.92
C LEU A 644 7.75 -12.51 35.06
N ILE A 645 8.18 -11.25 35.10
CA ILE A 645 9.05 -10.68 36.14
C ILE A 645 8.45 -9.43 36.76
N SER A 646 8.73 -9.18 38.04
CA SER A 646 8.35 -7.96 38.75
C SER A 646 9.54 -7.29 39.45
N ASN A 647 9.41 -6.00 39.75
CA ASN A 647 10.38 -5.28 40.58
C ASN A 647 10.16 -5.63 42.07
N PRO A 648 11.21 -6.01 42.83
CA PRO A 648 11.10 -6.36 44.24
C PRO A 648 10.53 -5.25 45.15
N HIS A 649 10.54 -4.00 44.68
CA HIS A 649 10.10 -2.81 45.42
C HIS A 649 8.92 -2.08 44.75
N SER A 650 8.23 -2.71 43.79
CA SER A 650 7.02 -2.15 43.19
C SER A 650 5.93 -1.92 44.25
N PRO A 651 5.28 -0.73 44.29
CA PRO A 651 4.16 -0.48 45.19
C PRO A 651 2.89 -1.22 44.76
N HIS A 652 2.78 -1.66 43.50
CA HIS A 652 1.55 -2.21 42.92
C HIS A 652 1.38 -3.73 43.11
N ARG A 653 1.89 -4.30 44.21
CA ARG A 653 1.95 -5.77 44.45
C ARG A 653 0.60 -6.48 44.34
N GLU A 654 -0.50 -5.89 44.82
CA GLU A 654 -1.84 -6.48 44.68
C GLU A 654 -2.27 -6.63 43.21
N LEU A 655 -1.92 -5.64 42.38
CA LEU A 655 -2.26 -5.64 40.96
C LEU A 655 -1.36 -6.60 40.18
N ILE A 656 -0.08 -6.74 40.56
CA ILE A 656 0.81 -7.79 40.08
C ILE A 656 0.19 -9.17 40.35
N ALA A 657 -0.22 -9.45 41.60
CA ALA A 657 -0.88 -10.70 41.96
C ALA A 657 -2.19 -10.95 41.17
N LYS A 658 -2.96 -9.90 40.89
CA LYS A 658 -4.19 -9.95 40.07
C LYS A 658 -3.90 -10.25 38.59
N ILE A 659 -2.83 -9.71 38.02
CA ILE A 659 -2.37 -10.02 36.66
C ILE A 659 -1.86 -11.47 36.60
N LYS A 660 -1.02 -11.88 37.57
CA LYS A 660 -0.51 -13.24 37.75
C LYS A 660 -1.64 -14.28 37.82
N ALA A 661 -2.68 -14.01 38.60
CA ALA A 661 -3.85 -14.89 38.70
C ALA A 661 -4.67 -14.99 37.40
N ARG A 662 -4.84 -13.89 36.65
CA ARG A 662 -5.48 -13.91 35.32
C ARG A 662 -4.68 -14.72 34.30
N ILE A 663 -3.36 -14.53 34.29
CA ILE A 663 -2.42 -15.29 33.46
C ILE A 663 -2.46 -16.78 33.79
N GLN A 664 -2.41 -17.15 35.08
CA GLN A 664 -2.50 -18.54 35.53
C GLN A 664 -3.84 -19.18 35.11
N GLY A 665 -4.96 -18.47 35.31
CA GLY A 665 -6.28 -18.92 34.88
C GLY A 665 -6.36 -19.16 33.36
N HIS A 666 -5.70 -18.33 32.55
CA HIS A 666 -5.58 -18.60 31.12
C HIS A 666 -4.73 -19.84 30.84
N LEU A 667 -3.52 -19.95 31.41
CA LEU A 667 -2.64 -21.12 31.25
C LEU A 667 -3.37 -22.43 31.56
N ASP A 668 -4.07 -22.51 32.69
CA ASP A 668 -4.79 -23.72 33.07
C ASP A 668 -6.04 -23.98 32.21
N SER A 669 -6.70 -22.93 31.71
CA SER A 669 -7.77 -23.08 30.71
C SER A 669 -7.31 -23.69 29.37
N THR A 670 -6.00 -23.62 29.05
CA THR A 670 -5.46 -24.32 27.87
C THR A 670 -5.22 -25.81 28.13
N LYS A 671 -4.78 -26.17 29.35
CA LYS A 671 -4.47 -27.54 29.79
C LYS A 671 -5.74 -28.39 29.97
N TYR A 672 -6.76 -27.81 30.60
CA TYR A 672 -7.99 -28.51 30.94
C TYR A 672 -9.11 -28.27 29.90
N ARG A 673 -10.13 -29.12 29.92
CA ARG A 673 -11.37 -28.95 29.14
C ARG A 673 -12.55 -29.00 30.11
N LEU A 674 -13.37 -27.97 30.11
CA LEU A 674 -14.61 -27.95 30.88
C LEU A 674 -15.59 -28.97 30.27
N VAL A 675 -15.92 -30.02 31.01
CA VAL A 675 -16.97 -30.98 30.66
C VAL A 675 -18.18 -30.70 31.54
N GLN A 676 -19.22 -30.12 30.95
CA GLN A 676 -20.47 -29.81 31.66
C GLN A 676 -21.48 -30.96 31.47
N TYR A 677 -21.76 -31.66 32.56
CA TYR A 677 -22.78 -32.71 32.59
C TYR A 677 -24.15 -32.11 32.94
N ASN A 678 -25.17 -32.39 32.11
CA ASN A 678 -26.57 -32.23 32.52
C ASN A 678 -27.04 -33.55 33.15
N ALA A 679 -26.87 -33.65 34.46
CA ALA A 679 -27.01 -34.90 35.22
C ALA A 679 -27.80 -34.66 36.52
N SER A 680 -28.56 -35.67 36.97
CA SER A 680 -29.27 -35.57 38.26
C SER A 680 -28.27 -35.59 39.42
N ARG A 681 -28.62 -34.93 40.54
CA ARG A 681 -27.72 -34.80 41.69
C ARG A 681 -27.31 -36.17 42.30
N ALA A 682 -28.14 -37.21 42.08
CA ALA A 682 -27.88 -38.58 42.53
C ALA A 682 -26.72 -39.27 41.79
N ILE A 683 -26.46 -38.93 40.52
CA ILE A 683 -25.42 -39.58 39.71
C ILE A 683 -24.09 -38.81 39.66
N LEU A 684 -23.98 -37.68 40.38
CA LEU A 684 -22.73 -36.90 40.51
C LEU A 684 -21.50 -37.76 40.89
N PRO A 685 -21.58 -38.70 41.86
CA PRO A 685 -20.45 -39.58 42.22
C PRO A 685 -20.07 -40.60 41.14
N GLN A 686 -20.87 -40.74 40.08
CA GLN A 686 -20.58 -41.58 38.91
C GLN A 686 -20.01 -40.72 37.77
N CYS A 687 -20.60 -39.54 37.50
CA CYS A 687 -20.07 -38.55 36.55
C CYS A 687 -18.63 -38.14 36.89
N ALA A 688 -18.33 -37.92 38.18
CA ALA A 688 -16.98 -37.59 38.64
C ALA A 688 -15.95 -38.71 38.38
N ARG A 689 -16.39 -39.97 38.24
CA ARG A 689 -15.55 -41.12 37.89
C ARG A 689 -15.45 -41.41 36.39
N THR A 690 -16.28 -40.77 35.55
CA THR A 690 -16.28 -41.04 34.09
C THR A 690 -15.19 -40.29 33.31
N VAL A 691 -14.43 -39.40 33.96
CA VAL A 691 -13.37 -38.60 33.32
C VAL A 691 -12.04 -39.36 33.36
N HIS A 692 -11.90 -40.40 32.54
CA HIS A 692 -10.69 -41.24 32.53
C HIS A 692 -9.53 -40.67 31.69
N ARG A 693 -8.34 -41.24 31.88
CA ARG A 693 -7.07 -40.78 31.28
C ARG A 693 -7.02 -41.00 29.76
N ARG A 694 -6.19 -40.22 29.05
CA ARG A 694 -5.84 -40.47 27.64
C ARG A 694 -5.23 -41.87 27.50
N GLY A 695 -5.72 -42.68 26.56
CA GLY A 695 -5.02 -43.90 26.13
C GLY A 695 -5.91 -44.91 25.40
N GLU A 696 -7.09 -45.18 25.94
CA GLU A 696 -7.90 -46.35 25.55
C GLU A 696 -9.06 -46.00 24.59
N ALA A 697 -9.39 -46.93 23.70
CA ALA A 697 -10.48 -46.81 22.74
C ALA A 697 -11.84 -47.18 23.39
N TRP A 698 -12.92 -46.56 22.93
CA TRP A 698 -14.26 -46.78 23.47
C TRP A 698 -15.05 -47.81 22.65
N GLU A 699 -15.36 -48.96 23.25
CA GLU A 699 -16.43 -49.84 22.76
C GLU A 699 -17.78 -49.47 23.42
N PRO A 700 -18.91 -49.46 22.67
CA PRO A 700 -20.21 -49.09 23.22
C PRO A 700 -20.84 -50.23 24.05
N ALA A 701 -20.53 -50.31 25.34
CA ALA A 701 -21.26 -51.18 26.27
C ALA A 701 -22.76 -50.80 26.30
N HIS A 702 -23.65 -51.77 26.00
CA HIS A 702 -25.10 -51.56 25.99
C HIS A 702 -25.62 -51.13 27.37
N CYS A 703 -26.30 -49.98 27.44
CA CYS A 703 -27.03 -49.55 28.64
C CYS A 703 -28.47 -49.14 28.26
N SER A 704 -29.45 -49.91 28.73
CA SER A 704 -30.85 -49.88 28.30
C SER A 704 -31.76 -49.16 29.30
N ALA A 705 -31.58 -47.85 29.50
CA ALA A 705 -32.48 -47.02 30.30
C ALA A 705 -32.71 -45.61 29.70
N ARG A 706 -33.84 -44.98 30.04
CA ARG A 706 -34.26 -43.70 29.45
C ARG A 706 -33.51 -42.50 30.07
N GLY A 707 -32.46 -42.03 29.42
CA GLY A 707 -31.80 -40.76 29.76
C GLY A 707 -30.65 -40.41 28.81
N GLN A 708 -30.90 -39.58 27.78
CA GLN A 708 -29.86 -39.22 26.81
C GLN A 708 -28.89 -38.17 27.38
N VAL A 709 -27.67 -38.61 27.74
CA VAL A 709 -26.51 -37.72 27.85
C VAL A 709 -25.99 -37.46 26.43
N ARG A 710 -25.89 -36.19 26.02
CA ARG A 710 -25.24 -35.76 24.77
C ARG A 710 -24.18 -34.69 25.06
N PRO A 711 -22.90 -34.89 24.69
CA PRO A 711 -21.90 -33.84 24.76
C PRO A 711 -22.09 -32.84 23.60
N HIS A 712 -22.06 -31.54 23.89
CA HIS A 712 -22.13 -30.48 22.88
C HIS A 712 -20.71 -30.00 22.51
N HIS A 713 -20.20 -30.41 21.35
CA HIS A 713 -18.97 -29.83 20.79
C HIS A 713 -19.29 -28.56 20.00
N ALA A 714 -18.73 -27.42 20.43
CA ALA A 714 -18.91 -26.12 19.78
C ALA A 714 -17.63 -25.69 19.03
N ARG A 715 -17.46 -26.15 17.79
CA ARG A 715 -16.67 -25.52 16.70
C ARG A 715 -16.67 -26.41 15.45
N GLN A 716 -17.42 -26.02 14.42
CA GLN A 716 -17.19 -26.43 13.03
C GLN A 716 -17.34 -25.21 12.13
N LYS A 717 -16.38 -25.01 11.21
CA LYS A 717 -16.56 -24.12 10.06
C LYS A 717 -17.26 -24.91 8.95
N VAL A 718 -18.22 -24.29 8.28
CA VAL A 718 -18.87 -24.90 7.11
C VAL A 718 -17.96 -24.73 5.89
N ALA A 719 -17.78 -25.82 5.13
CA ALA A 719 -17.30 -25.81 3.75
C ALA A 719 -18.33 -26.57 2.90
N LEU A 720 -18.68 -26.04 1.74
CA LEU A 720 -19.71 -26.60 0.87
C LEU A 720 -19.10 -27.19 -0.40
N HIS A 721 -19.35 -28.47 -0.64
CA HIS A 721 -19.24 -29.11 -1.95
C HIS A 721 -20.61 -29.71 -2.36
N PRO A 722 -20.90 -29.81 -3.66
CA PRO A 722 -22.27 -30.03 -4.15
C PRO A 722 -22.71 -31.52 -4.09
N PRO A 723 -24.01 -31.79 -3.89
CA PRO A 723 -24.55 -33.15 -3.90
C PRO A 723 -24.77 -33.69 -5.32
N ALA A 724 -24.47 -34.98 -5.52
CA ALA A 724 -24.77 -35.71 -6.75
C ALA A 724 -26.26 -36.13 -6.85
N ARG A 725 -26.69 -36.58 -8.04
CA ARG A 725 -28.08 -36.93 -8.35
C ARG A 725 -28.45 -38.36 -7.90
N GLY A 726 -29.67 -38.54 -7.39
CA GLY A 726 -30.33 -39.84 -7.14
C GLY A 726 -31.83 -39.80 -7.51
N PRO A 727 -32.48 -40.92 -7.94
CA PRO A 727 -33.71 -40.86 -8.74
C PRO A 727 -35.06 -41.03 -7.99
N ARG A 728 -36.16 -40.83 -8.73
CA ARG A 728 -37.57 -40.79 -8.28
C ARG A 728 -38.33 -42.13 -8.41
N VAL A 729 -39.23 -42.41 -7.47
CA VAL A 729 -40.47 -43.22 -7.65
C VAL A 729 -41.54 -42.56 -6.72
N ARG A 730 -42.70 -42.04 -7.17
CA ARG A 730 -44.00 -42.70 -7.49
C ARG A 730 -44.47 -43.64 -6.35
N ARG A 731 -45.73 -43.78 -5.92
CA ARG A 731 -47.12 -43.39 -6.33
C ARG A 731 -48.03 -43.61 -5.06
N ARG A 732 -49.31 -43.23 -4.87
CA ARG A 732 -50.42 -42.48 -5.55
C ARG A 732 -51.57 -42.28 -4.49
N LEU A 733 -52.44 -41.26 -4.62
CA LEU A 733 -53.86 -41.19 -4.08
C LEU A 733 -54.08 -41.03 -2.54
N ARG A 734 -54.85 -40.02 -2.05
CA ARG A 734 -56.35 -39.88 -1.88
C ARG A 734 -56.91 -40.67 -0.67
N ASP A 735 -57.94 -40.22 0.08
CA ASP A 735 -58.76 -38.98 0.16
C ASP A 735 -58.88 -38.62 1.68
N GLY A 736 -59.47 -37.52 2.18
CA GLY A 736 -60.14 -36.34 1.62
C GLY A 736 -61.05 -35.70 2.71
N ALA A 737 -61.46 -34.43 2.52
CA ALA A 737 -62.37 -33.67 3.41
C ALA A 737 -61.85 -33.31 4.84
N GLN A 738 -62.25 -32.20 5.48
CA GLN A 738 -62.89 -30.98 4.96
C GLN A 738 -62.54 -29.72 5.80
N GLN A 739 -62.54 -28.58 5.10
CA GLN A 739 -62.85 -27.20 5.50
C GLN A 739 -63.00 -26.85 7.01
N GLY A 740 -62.24 -25.85 7.47
CA GLY A 740 -62.46 -25.18 8.76
C GLY A 740 -61.59 -23.92 8.91
N ALA A 741 -62.10 -22.75 8.52
CA ALA A 741 -61.28 -21.55 8.31
C ALA A 741 -61.48 -20.44 9.36
N ARG A 742 -60.36 -19.88 9.86
CA ARG A 742 -60.26 -18.57 10.56
C ARG A 742 -60.96 -18.55 11.95
N ARG A 743 -60.60 -17.73 12.95
CA ARG A 743 -59.87 -16.44 12.98
C ARG A 743 -59.31 -16.15 14.39
N ALA A 744 -58.58 -15.06 14.55
CA ALA A 744 -57.90 -14.69 15.81
C ALA A 744 -58.77 -13.90 16.84
N ARG A 745 -58.36 -13.98 18.11
CA ARG A 745 -58.52 -13.00 19.23
C ARG A 745 -59.92 -12.65 19.82
N ARG A 746 -60.09 -13.08 21.09
CA ARG A 746 -60.55 -12.32 22.29
C ARG A 746 -61.83 -11.46 22.27
N ARG A 747 -62.77 -11.78 23.18
CA ARG A 747 -63.45 -10.87 24.18
C ARG A 747 -64.51 -11.67 24.98
N ALA A 748 -65.02 -11.27 26.16
CA ALA A 748 -64.64 -10.23 27.14
C ALA A 748 -64.48 -10.91 28.54
N HIS A 749 -64.77 -10.45 29.78
CA HIS A 749 -65.30 -9.22 30.45
C HIS A 749 -64.15 -8.48 31.22
N ARG A 750 -64.21 -7.41 32.03
CA ARG A 750 -65.20 -6.60 32.83
C ARG A 750 -65.46 -7.10 34.28
N HIS A 751 -65.42 -6.28 35.35
CA HIS A 751 -65.51 -4.80 35.48
C HIS A 751 -64.81 -4.20 36.75
N ARG A 752 -64.18 -2.99 36.63
CA ARG A 752 -63.98 -1.86 37.62
C ARG A 752 -63.35 -2.15 39.02
N ARG A 753 -62.74 -1.25 39.82
CA ARG A 753 -62.04 0.08 39.82
C ARG A 753 -61.40 0.19 41.26
N HIS A 754 -60.32 0.90 41.63
CA HIS A 754 -59.81 2.29 41.49
C HIS A 754 -58.25 2.25 41.64
N ARG A 755 -57.42 3.12 41.00
CA ARG A 755 -56.89 4.45 41.45
C ARG A 755 -56.47 4.51 42.94
N ARG A 756 -55.33 5.07 43.36
CA ARG A 756 -54.14 5.76 42.74
C ARG A 756 -52.95 5.59 43.73
N ASP A 757 -51.67 5.98 43.55
CA ASP A 757 -50.89 6.78 42.56
C ASP A 757 -49.39 6.39 42.66
N GLY A 758 -48.46 7.03 41.91
CA GLY A 758 -47.01 7.02 42.24
C GLY A 758 -46.02 7.16 41.06
N LEU A 759 -45.09 8.12 41.13
CA LEU A 759 -43.95 8.43 40.22
C LEU A 759 -42.96 9.38 40.97
N PRO A 760 -41.70 9.63 40.52
CA PRO A 760 -41.08 9.24 39.25
C PRO A 760 -39.78 8.39 39.37
N ASP A 761 -39.27 7.90 38.24
CA ASP A 761 -38.01 7.14 38.10
C ASP A 761 -37.33 7.44 36.74
N PRO A 762 -35.99 7.65 36.65
CA PRO A 762 -35.29 7.90 35.39
C PRO A 762 -34.17 6.90 35.04
N LYS A 763 -34.41 6.10 33.98
CA LYS A 763 -33.48 5.73 32.88
C LYS A 763 -32.02 5.30 33.21
N LEU A 764 -31.61 4.12 32.73
CA LEU A 764 -30.69 3.94 31.56
C LEU A 764 -30.47 2.41 31.28
N PRO A 765 -29.90 1.99 30.13
CA PRO A 765 -30.17 0.68 29.53
C PRO A 765 -29.04 -0.35 29.62
N LEU A 766 -29.34 -1.59 29.21
CA LEU A 766 -28.37 -2.66 29.00
C LEU A 766 -28.36 -3.08 27.52
N ILE A 767 -27.16 -3.26 26.95
CA ILE A 767 -26.94 -3.50 25.52
C ILE A 767 -27.14 -4.98 25.16
N VAL A 768 -27.84 -5.26 24.07
CA VAL A 768 -27.89 -6.58 23.42
C VAL A 768 -27.23 -6.49 22.06
N CYS A 769 -26.28 -7.39 21.78
CA CYS A 769 -25.60 -7.48 20.48
C CYS A 769 -26.24 -8.60 19.64
N SER A 770 -26.57 -8.31 18.38
CA SER A 770 -27.24 -9.26 17.45
C SER A 770 -26.45 -9.47 16.16
N SER A 771 -26.52 -10.67 15.62
CA SER A 771 -25.76 -11.14 14.44
C SER A 771 -26.28 -10.60 13.09
N ARG A 772 -25.44 -10.77 12.07
CA ARG A 772 -25.69 -10.39 10.65
C ARG A 772 -26.96 -11.02 10.05
N LEU A 773 -27.50 -10.36 9.05
CA LEU A 773 -28.36 -10.92 7.99
C LEU A 773 -27.83 -10.48 6.61
N GLU A 774 -28.19 -11.23 5.57
CA GLU A 774 -27.77 -11.00 4.18
C GLU A 774 -28.75 -10.10 3.40
N PRO A 775 -28.33 -9.49 2.27
CA PRO A 775 -29.17 -8.57 1.51
C PRO A 775 -30.31 -9.28 0.77
N LEU A 776 -31.42 -8.55 0.56
CA LEU A 776 -32.58 -9.01 -0.18
C LEU A 776 -33.05 -7.89 -1.14
N GLU A 777 -33.52 -8.29 -2.31
CA GLU A 777 -33.97 -7.41 -3.40
C GLU A 777 -35.18 -6.55 -2.98
N MET A 778 -35.33 -5.35 -3.58
CA MET A 778 -36.65 -4.81 -3.88
C MET A 778 -36.67 -4.04 -5.22
N LEU A 779 -37.60 -4.46 -6.08
CA LEU A 779 -38.09 -3.73 -7.25
C LEU A 779 -39.35 -2.89 -6.85
N PRO A 780 -39.91 -2.02 -7.73
CA PRO A 780 -40.46 -0.75 -7.29
C PRO A 780 -41.94 -0.77 -6.87
N THR A 781 -42.35 0.29 -6.18
CA THR A 781 -43.75 0.69 -6.03
C THR A 781 -44.04 1.98 -6.82
N ALA A 782 -44.97 1.91 -7.77
CA ALA A 782 -45.60 3.07 -8.38
C ALA A 782 -46.86 3.45 -7.58
N GLY A 783 -47.16 4.76 -7.45
CA GLY A 783 -48.22 5.25 -6.56
C GLY A 783 -48.60 6.71 -6.81
N SER A 784 -49.23 6.96 -7.96
CA SER A 784 -49.72 8.26 -8.46
C SER A 784 -50.43 9.18 -7.45
N ILE A 785 -50.12 10.48 -7.50
CA ILE A 785 -51.06 11.59 -7.22
C ILE A 785 -50.95 12.61 -8.36
N GLN A 786 -52.08 13.15 -8.84
CA GLN A 786 -52.14 14.04 -10.00
C GLN A 786 -52.46 15.51 -9.65
N SER A 787 -51.73 16.41 -10.31
CA SER A 787 -52.19 17.68 -10.93
C SER A 787 -52.95 18.79 -10.14
N ARG A 788 -52.27 19.96 -10.05
CA ARG A 788 -52.73 21.31 -10.55
C ARG A 788 -53.94 22.03 -9.87
N PRO A 789 -54.20 23.32 -10.17
CA PRO A 789 -53.31 24.48 -10.47
C PRO A 789 -53.74 25.77 -9.68
N LEU A 790 -53.37 26.97 -10.20
CA LEU A 790 -53.78 28.37 -9.88
C LEU A 790 -52.70 29.20 -9.15
N ALA A 791 -52.49 30.50 -9.45
CA ALA A 791 -52.99 31.36 -10.54
C ALA A 791 -52.00 32.51 -10.87
N ARG A 792 -52.20 33.19 -12.02
CA ARG A 792 -51.44 34.37 -12.46
C ARG A 792 -51.72 35.61 -11.59
N ARG A 793 -50.72 36.50 -11.42
CA ARG A 793 -50.91 37.96 -11.53
C ARG A 793 -49.71 38.61 -12.25
N HIS A 794 -49.99 39.58 -13.12
CA HIS A 794 -48.99 40.51 -13.65
C HIS A 794 -48.81 41.68 -12.67
N CYS A 795 -47.62 42.29 -12.65
CA CYS A 795 -47.54 43.73 -12.89
C CYS A 795 -46.17 44.11 -13.47
N ASN A 796 -46.17 45.06 -14.40
CA ASN A 796 -44.98 45.59 -15.07
C ASN A 796 -44.74 47.00 -14.54
N LYS A 797 -43.50 47.36 -14.15
CA LYS A 797 -43.07 48.77 -14.13
C LYS A 797 -41.54 48.93 -14.05
N ARG A 798 -41.03 49.83 -14.89
CA ARG A 798 -39.64 50.30 -14.89
C ARG A 798 -39.43 51.36 -13.79
N ARG A 799 -38.24 51.41 -13.18
CA ARG A 799 -37.39 52.60 -13.06
C ARG A 799 -36.00 52.24 -12.50
N SER A 800 -35.11 53.23 -12.46
CA SER A 800 -33.66 53.06 -12.38
C SER A 800 -33.02 53.97 -11.33
N VAL A 801 -31.69 53.87 -11.17
CA VAL A 801 -30.73 54.85 -10.56
C VAL A 801 -30.32 54.64 -9.08
N ALA A 802 -29.00 54.81 -8.86
CA ALA A 802 -28.23 55.14 -7.64
C ALA A 802 -27.84 54.06 -6.58
N PHE A 803 -26.53 53.73 -6.62
CA PHE A 803 -25.54 53.78 -5.53
C PHE A 803 -25.83 53.27 -4.10
N GLY A 804 -25.00 52.31 -3.67
CA GLY A 804 -24.61 52.05 -2.28
C GLY A 804 -23.18 51.47 -2.23
N LEU A 805 -22.29 52.00 -1.37
CA LEU A 805 -20.84 51.73 -1.38
C LEU A 805 -20.36 50.94 -0.14
N ALA A 806 -19.75 49.77 -0.34
CA ALA A 806 -18.80 49.13 0.58
C ALA A 806 -17.98 48.06 -0.18
N ARG A 807 -16.75 48.36 -0.63
CA ARG A 807 -15.47 48.10 0.08
C ARG A 807 -15.16 46.62 0.38
N CYS A 808 -14.37 45.99 -0.50
CA CYS A 808 -13.39 44.94 -0.19
C CYS A 808 -12.02 45.35 -0.77
N PRO A 809 -10.88 44.88 -0.21
CA PRO A 809 -9.56 45.44 -0.52
C PRO A 809 -8.92 44.89 -1.80
N ARG A 810 -8.08 45.71 -2.44
CA ARG A 810 -7.16 45.32 -3.52
C ARG A 810 -5.93 44.62 -2.93
N TRP A 811 -5.41 43.61 -3.62
CA TRP A 811 -3.99 43.27 -3.56
C TRP A 811 -3.21 44.08 -4.60
N LEU A 812 -1.95 44.39 -4.27
CA LEU A 812 -1.09 45.28 -5.05
C LEU A 812 -0.14 44.46 -5.92
N VAL A 813 -0.10 44.74 -7.23
CA VAL A 813 0.92 44.20 -8.15
C VAL A 813 1.92 45.32 -8.45
N LEU A 814 3.18 45.14 -8.06
CA LEU A 814 4.27 46.03 -8.41
C LEU A 814 4.92 45.57 -9.72
N TRP A 815 4.70 46.32 -10.78
CA TRP A 815 5.44 46.22 -12.03
C TRP A 815 6.46 47.37 -12.08
N ARG A 816 7.67 47.13 -12.59
CA ARG A 816 8.74 48.14 -12.60
C ARG A 816 9.41 48.19 -13.98
N GLU A 817 9.08 49.21 -14.76
CA GLU A 817 9.79 49.53 -16.00
C GLU A 817 11.17 50.17 -15.70
N SER A 818 12.13 49.89 -16.57
CA SER A 818 13.18 50.84 -16.96
C SER A 818 13.53 50.58 -18.42
N ARG A 819 13.51 51.63 -19.26
CA ARG A 819 13.61 51.54 -20.73
C ARG A 819 15.06 51.72 -21.23
N SER A 820 15.40 51.10 -22.37
CA SER A 820 16.29 51.59 -23.46
C SER A 820 16.90 50.40 -24.22
N GLU A 821 17.09 50.37 -25.55
CA GLU A 821 16.52 51.20 -26.64
C GLU A 821 16.65 50.46 -28.00
N GLN A 822 16.49 51.20 -29.10
CA GLN A 822 16.51 50.84 -30.54
C GLN A 822 17.79 50.04 -30.97
N SER A 823 17.90 49.33 -32.11
CA SER A 823 17.23 49.49 -33.43
C SER A 823 17.40 48.26 -34.38
N SER A 824 16.75 48.33 -35.56
CA SER A 824 17.13 47.77 -36.88
C SER A 824 17.46 46.26 -37.10
N ALA A 825 16.44 45.52 -37.55
CA ALA A 825 16.27 44.92 -38.90
C ALA A 825 17.43 44.20 -39.67
N ARG A 826 16.99 43.19 -40.47
CA ARG A 826 17.67 42.43 -41.56
C ARG A 826 18.70 41.35 -41.14
N GLU A 827 19.06 40.36 -41.96
CA GLU A 827 18.39 39.52 -42.99
C GLU A 827 19.42 38.46 -43.50
N VAL A 828 19.01 37.45 -44.28
CA VAL A 828 19.85 36.58 -45.14
C VAL A 828 20.95 35.69 -44.48
N CYS A 829 20.60 34.40 -44.31
CA CYS A 829 21.32 33.20 -44.79
C CYS A 829 22.82 33.27 -45.20
N THR A 830 23.67 32.36 -44.69
CA THR A 830 24.40 31.36 -45.53
C THR A 830 25.15 30.27 -44.73
N ARG A 831 25.72 29.30 -45.46
CA ARG A 831 26.25 28.00 -45.01
C ARG A 831 27.68 28.07 -44.41
N SER A 832 27.92 27.19 -43.42
CA SER A 832 29.00 26.17 -43.28
C SER A 832 30.22 26.16 -44.22
N PRO A 833 31.38 25.50 -43.91
CA PRO A 833 31.88 24.84 -42.67
C PRO A 833 33.38 25.28 -42.41
N PRO A 834 34.44 24.46 -42.11
CA PRO A 834 34.59 23.13 -41.49
C PRO A 834 35.73 22.94 -40.43
N LEU A 835 35.73 21.76 -39.78
CA LEU A 835 36.88 20.91 -39.35
C LEU A 835 38.08 21.51 -38.55
N GLY A 836 38.27 21.01 -37.32
CA GLY A 836 39.54 21.07 -36.56
C GLY A 836 39.67 19.88 -35.58
N ARG A 837 40.79 19.15 -35.61
CA ARG A 837 40.94 17.84 -34.93
C ARG A 837 41.38 17.93 -33.45
N GLN A 838 40.86 16.98 -32.65
CA GLN A 838 41.50 16.21 -31.57
C GLN A 838 42.49 16.92 -30.60
N ARG A 839 42.24 16.75 -29.29
CA ARG A 839 42.94 15.74 -28.46
C ARG A 839 42.30 15.58 -27.07
N GLU A 840 42.49 14.41 -26.47
CA GLU A 840 42.11 14.10 -25.09
C GLU A 840 43.28 14.42 -24.13
N MET A 841 42.97 14.84 -22.90
CA MET A 841 43.62 14.33 -21.69
C MET A 841 42.77 14.59 -20.44
N VAL A 842 43.11 13.92 -19.33
CA VAL A 842 42.22 13.68 -18.18
C VAL A 842 42.84 14.24 -16.89
N PHE A 843 42.07 14.22 -15.79
CA PHE A 843 42.43 14.49 -14.38
C PHE A 843 42.27 15.96 -13.90
N PRO A 844 42.17 16.22 -12.57
CA PRO A 844 40.93 15.94 -11.84
C PRO A 844 40.52 17.06 -10.85
N TYR A 845 39.22 17.26 -10.62
CA TYR A 845 38.75 18.21 -9.59
C TYR A 845 38.29 17.53 -8.29
N ARG A 846 39.01 17.86 -7.21
CA ARG A 846 38.55 17.68 -5.81
C ARG A 846 37.72 18.88 -5.38
N TYR A 847 36.85 18.67 -4.39
CA TYR A 847 36.17 19.73 -3.64
C TYR A 847 37.17 20.64 -2.89
N PRO A 848 36.87 21.95 -2.81
CA PRO A 848 37.08 22.76 -1.61
C PRO A 848 35.75 23.01 -0.86
N THR A 849 35.85 23.29 0.43
CA THR A 849 34.71 23.52 1.35
C THR A 849 34.40 25.00 1.57
N ALA A 850 33.18 25.24 2.03
CA ALA A 850 32.55 26.51 2.41
C ALA A 850 33.42 27.62 3.03
N SER A 851 33.05 28.86 2.71
CA SER A 851 33.05 30.02 3.62
C SER A 851 32.02 31.07 3.15
N HIS A 852 31.62 31.97 4.03
CA HIS A 852 30.60 33.01 3.77
C HIS A 852 31.15 34.17 2.93
N GLU A 853 30.29 34.88 2.18
CA GLU A 853 29.92 36.26 2.54
C GLU A 853 28.63 36.77 1.85
N LYS A 854 28.23 38.00 2.18
CA LYS A 854 26.87 38.55 2.01
C LYS A 854 26.65 39.13 0.60
N LYS A 855 25.47 38.89 0.03
CA LYS A 855 24.52 39.97 -0.34
C LYS A 855 23.11 39.43 -0.62
#